data_AF-A0A315V6F5-F1
#
_entry.id   AF-A0A315V6F5-F1
#
_cell.length_a   1.000
_cell.length_b   1.000
_cell.length_c   1.000
_cell.angle_alpha   90.00
_cell.angle_beta   90.00
_cell.angle_gamma   90.00
#
_symmetry.space_group_name_H-M   'P 1'
#
loop_
_entity.id
_entity.type
_entity.pdbx_description
1 polymer ?
#
loop_
_entity_poly.entity_id
_entity_poly.type
_entity_poly.pdbx_seq_one_letter_code
_entity_poly.pdbx_strand_id
1 'polypeptide(L)'
;MAYMWVAHLLFLLPLLRVGTAFSGVFNTTDRDLFADDSPRVKLEQWKLHSADSHPNLYFNQADVLHLRQRSSTTHSYIFKVIRAAVLTMLSNTPSFIPPTKHEEFTSKWNEIYGNNLPPLALYCLLCPEDSAALQFLLKFMDRMANYPDWKVTSAPNDEVPTAHSLTGFATAYDFIYSFLDESRRDAYLKKIRSETEALYELSKYRAWGKQYLQNHQTTNILAILTGAIVVGSHNDPESMIWKQVSVNYMEKTMFLLNHIVDGSLDEGVAYGSYTAKSITQYVFLAQRHFNIDNMQNNWLRGHFWFYYATLLPGFQRTVGIADSNYNWFYGPESQLAFLDTFVMKNGTGNWLAQQIRKHRPKDGPMGQSSAQRWATLHTEYIWYNSHLTPQPPHDFGKARMHIFSNWGVVTYGAGLPAGQSNTFVSFKSGRLGGRAVYDIVHDKPYSWVDGWNSFNPGHEHPDQNSFTFAPNGQVFVSEALYGPKYSYLNNVLVFSPSPTSQCNSPWEGQLGECAKWLRWTDEGVGDARGEVIVASEHRDTMFVSGEAVSAYSPAMRLKSVFRALVLLNSQMLLVLDHVEKWADSPVKSLSAFFHNLDIDFKYVPFRFMDKYNGAMMDVWDAHYKMFWFDSQGHSPETRIQEAEQAAEFKKRLMRYALLSVLVLWIVELLFVSNSCDQLLCGVKWKGADTKSVVSKQIRLYEQRRLPLPTVVITALPGSGVPTEHVDIPETEFEFDSLVDTCEWSRTDAVHGRFKIIQSWLHSLVHNTKLHLQNIQLAEGSRVKQPQRASPSRDRKKRSRRREPASELKGRLRASLDRDAEYVREMRRHVAEYPNAQVVLNMRSGSWTLKLPFIQEVVGISLRAVYLVRDPRAWIYLMVYNSKPSLYSLKNIPQHLSLIFKGDSVRGGCPAIAPEFKTIQWLLSRSETNPILILAHLWLAHTAATLRIAESLPEDSYLRVRFEDVVSFPQETAETIHTFLGVPMSPAALNQLTFTTSTNLYNLMYEGDISPANINIWRQKMPRKDVRLIEDICGEYREICTKRGDAETITRLSDCYHGHHSSEPCLGRPNVRIMPHSFHKAVVVPRAIKLRTRTEIHRDKACCIQQHYQWDYPTESLMLSMKIITKVVVQATAKQKDSSESS
;
A
#
# COMPACT_ATOMS: atom_id res chain seq x y z
N MET A 1 -26.41 -2.11 65.70
CA MET A 1 -25.51 -1.11 66.32
C MET A 1 -25.72 0.22 65.60
N ALA A 2 -26.40 1.18 66.23
CA ALA A 2 -26.83 2.43 65.59
C ALA A 2 -26.84 3.63 66.57
N TYR A 3 -25.86 3.67 67.48
CA TYR A 3 -25.64 4.72 68.46
C TYR A 3 -24.13 4.79 68.76
N MET A 4 -23.40 5.76 68.19
CA MET A 4 -22.15 6.32 68.74
C MET A 4 -21.51 7.44 67.90
N TRP A 5 -21.79 7.55 66.59
CA TRP A 5 -21.20 8.58 65.72
C TRP A 5 -22.13 9.79 65.45
N VAL A 6 -22.85 10.21 66.49
CA VAL A 6 -23.63 11.47 66.52
C VAL A 6 -22.90 12.55 67.37
N ALA A 7 -21.84 12.17 68.07
CA ALA A 7 -20.96 13.11 68.77
C ALA A 7 -19.86 13.65 67.83
N HIS A 8 -19.61 14.96 67.93
CA HIS A 8 -18.59 15.74 67.17
C HIS A 8 -18.90 16.12 65.71
N LEU A 9 -19.94 16.95 65.51
CA LEU A 9 -19.79 18.20 64.72
C LEU A 9 -20.86 19.28 64.97
N LEU A 10 -21.57 19.21 66.11
CA LEU A 10 -22.37 20.33 66.63
C LEU A 10 -21.52 21.22 67.54
N PHE A 11 -20.81 22.20 66.95
CA PHE A 11 -20.38 23.41 67.65
C PHE A 11 -20.36 24.62 66.69
N LEU A 12 -20.95 25.73 67.15
CA LEU A 12 -20.77 27.11 66.66
C LEU A 12 -21.37 27.53 65.31
N LEU A 13 -22.71 27.60 65.28
CA LEU A 13 -23.41 28.85 64.92
C LEU A 13 -23.44 29.78 66.16
N PRO A 14 -23.79 31.09 66.09
CA PRO A 14 -24.32 31.92 64.97
C PRO A 14 -23.40 33.18 64.73
N LEU A 15 -23.71 34.33 64.11
CA LEU A 15 -24.84 35.30 64.22
C LEU A 15 -24.73 36.47 63.18
N LEU A 16 -25.88 37.02 62.72
CA LEU A 16 -26.11 38.42 62.23
C LEU A 16 -25.36 38.91 60.94
N ARG A 17 -25.74 39.97 60.19
CA ARG A 17 -27.04 40.60 59.79
C ARG A 17 -26.84 41.57 58.58
N VAL A 18 -27.85 41.64 57.69
CA VAL A 18 -28.44 42.84 56.98
C VAL A 18 -27.56 44.01 56.46
N GLY A 19 -27.82 44.42 55.21
CA GLY A 19 -27.71 45.82 54.70
C GLY A 19 -26.73 46.01 53.52
N THR A 20 -27.08 46.21 52.23
CA THR A 20 -27.91 47.21 51.50
C THR A 20 -27.25 48.56 51.20
N ALA A 21 -27.24 48.93 49.90
CA ALA A 21 -27.43 50.28 49.30
C ALA A 21 -26.31 50.88 48.40
N PHE A 22 -26.67 51.05 47.11
CA PHE A 22 -26.55 52.23 46.25
C PHE A 22 -25.22 52.97 45.95
N SER A 23 -24.88 52.95 44.64
CA SER A 23 -24.47 54.07 43.75
C SER A 23 -23.36 55.06 44.10
N GLY A 24 -22.45 55.26 43.14
CA GLY A 24 -21.62 56.46 43.02
C GLY A 24 -21.14 56.68 41.58
N VAL A 25 -21.64 57.73 40.91
CA VAL A 25 -21.17 58.20 39.60
C VAL A 25 -20.60 59.61 39.77
N PHE A 26 -19.42 59.89 39.20
CA PHE A 26 -19.03 61.25 38.83
C PHE A 26 -18.14 61.28 37.57
N ASN A 27 -18.07 62.44 36.91
CA ASN A 27 -17.62 62.65 35.52
C ASN A 27 -16.79 63.97 35.41
N THR A 28 -16.39 64.35 34.19
CA THR A 28 -15.84 65.67 33.73
C THR A 28 -14.38 65.99 34.12
N THR A 29 -13.54 66.66 33.30
CA THR A 29 -13.72 67.22 31.93
C THR A 29 -12.41 67.25 31.13
N ASP A 30 -12.51 67.61 29.84
CA ASP A 30 -11.44 67.84 28.86
C ASP A 30 -10.46 69.00 29.15
N ARG A 31 -9.28 68.97 28.47
CA ARG A 31 -8.63 70.05 27.68
C ARG A 31 -7.10 69.83 27.55
N ASP A 32 -6.37 70.35 26.54
CA ASP A 32 -6.62 70.58 25.09
C ASP A 32 -5.30 71.09 24.42
N LEU A 33 -5.08 70.82 23.11
CA LEU A 33 -4.15 71.54 22.19
C LEU A 33 -2.61 71.50 22.52
N PHE A 34 -1.64 71.69 21.59
CA PHE A 34 -1.57 71.98 20.14
C PHE A 34 -0.19 71.54 19.55
N ALA A 35 -0.15 71.14 18.26
CA ALA A 35 0.99 71.22 17.29
C ALA A 35 2.32 70.42 17.55
N ASP A 36 3.15 70.04 16.57
CA ASP A 36 3.09 70.15 15.09
C ASP A 36 3.93 69.06 14.34
N ASP A 37 3.79 69.06 13.01
CA ASP A 37 4.76 68.64 11.97
C ASP A 37 4.98 67.16 11.57
N SER A 38 5.37 66.95 10.31
CA SER A 38 5.60 65.65 9.65
C SER A 38 6.54 65.77 8.42
N PRO A 39 6.88 64.71 7.65
CA PRO A 39 6.87 63.28 7.95
C PRO A 39 8.27 62.64 7.72
N ARG A 40 8.46 61.36 8.09
CA ARG A 40 9.52 60.53 7.50
C ARG A 40 8.97 59.21 7.00
N VAL A 41 8.94 59.06 5.67
CA VAL A 41 8.49 57.86 4.96
C VAL A 41 9.32 56.65 5.39
N LYS A 42 8.64 55.65 5.97
CA LYS A 42 9.06 54.25 5.90
C LYS A 42 7.98 53.46 5.16
N LEU A 43 8.43 52.57 4.30
CA LEU A 43 7.59 51.83 3.37
C LEU A 43 6.75 50.80 4.13
N GLU A 44 5.47 51.09 4.34
CA GLU A 44 4.52 50.10 4.86
C GLU A 44 4.25 49.02 3.81
N GLN A 45 4.94 47.88 3.93
CA GLN A 45 4.57 46.70 3.17
C GLN A 45 3.58 45.87 3.99
N TRP A 46 2.29 46.24 3.90
CA TRP A 46 1.18 45.53 4.53
C TRP A 46 1.16 44.07 4.05
N LYS A 47 1.75 43.16 4.83
CA LYS A 47 1.50 41.73 4.68
C LYS A 47 0.08 41.45 5.16
N LEU A 48 -0.86 41.54 4.22
CA LEU A 48 -2.19 40.98 4.37
C LEU A 48 -2.03 39.46 4.55
N HIS A 49 -2.01 38.99 5.81
CA HIS A 49 -2.08 37.57 6.11
C HIS A 49 -3.44 37.07 5.59
N SER A 50 -3.43 36.37 4.46
CA SER A 50 -4.65 36.00 3.74
C SER A 50 -5.50 35.04 4.57
N ALA A 51 -6.66 35.50 5.01
CA ALA A 51 -7.66 34.68 5.69
C ALA A 51 -8.18 33.53 4.79
N ASP A 52 -7.88 33.57 3.49
CA ASP A 52 -8.17 32.56 2.48
C ASP A 52 -7.39 31.24 2.67
N SER A 53 -6.44 31.16 3.61
CA SER A 53 -5.64 29.95 3.83
C SER A 53 -6.30 28.86 4.69
N HIS A 54 -7.41 29.16 5.38
CA HIS A 54 -8.14 28.21 6.23
C HIS A 54 -9.67 28.43 6.21
N PRO A 55 -10.49 27.37 6.36
CA PRO A 55 -10.11 25.96 6.38
C PRO A 55 -9.53 25.50 5.04
N ASN A 56 -8.62 24.52 5.10
CA ASN A 56 -7.92 23.96 3.93
C ASN A 56 -7.64 22.45 4.07
N LEU A 57 -7.64 21.87 5.27
CA LEU A 57 -7.26 20.47 5.47
C LEU A 57 -8.19 19.53 4.69
N TYR A 58 -9.50 19.66 4.87
CA TYR A 58 -10.51 18.80 4.23
C TYR A 58 -11.32 19.48 3.11
N PHE A 59 -11.58 20.77 3.25
CA PHE A 59 -12.40 21.59 2.36
C PHE A 59 -11.90 23.04 2.45
N ASN A 60 -12.34 23.91 1.54
CA ASN A 60 -11.93 25.31 1.50
C ASN A 60 -12.94 26.20 2.26
N GLN A 61 -12.54 27.43 2.61
CA GLN A 61 -13.45 28.44 3.18
C GLN A 61 -14.70 28.70 2.31
N ALA A 62 -14.59 28.59 0.99
CA ALA A 62 -15.73 28.72 0.07
C ALA A 62 -16.79 27.60 0.23
N ASP A 63 -16.37 26.39 0.65
CA ASP A 63 -17.24 25.22 0.80
C ASP A 63 -18.13 25.31 2.06
N VAL A 64 -17.72 26.11 3.06
CA VAL A 64 -18.37 26.23 4.38
C VAL A 64 -19.85 26.60 4.28
N LEU A 65 -20.23 27.49 3.35
CA LEU A 65 -21.64 27.87 3.15
C LEU A 65 -22.48 26.69 2.65
N HIS A 66 -21.93 25.86 1.75
CA HIS A 66 -22.61 24.65 1.29
C HIS A 66 -22.65 23.57 2.37
N LEU A 67 -21.60 23.44 3.20
CA LEU A 67 -21.60 22.55 4.35
C LEU A 67 -22.66 22.95 5.39
N ARG A 68 -22.88 24.25 5.64
CA ARG A 68 -23.98 24.76 6.47
C ARG A 68 -25.36 24.46 5.87
N GLN A 69 -25.54 24.66 4.57
CA GLN A 69 -26.79 24.35 3.87
C GLN A 69 -27.12 22.85 3.92
N ARG A 70 -26.11 21.97 3.89
CA ARG A 70 -26.27 20.52 4.03
C ARG A 70 -26.76 20.11 5.43
N SER A 71 -26.43 20.86 6.48
CA SER A 71 -26.79 20.56 7.88
C SER A 71 -28.31 20.55 8.13
N SER A 72 -29.03 21.46 7.46
CA SER A 72 -30.49 21.56 7.52
C SER A 72 -31.20 20.71 6.46
N THR A 73 -30.47 20.21 5.46
CA THR A 73 -31.03 19.47 4.31
C THR A 73 -30.49 18.04 4.26
N THR A 74 -29.64 17.71 3.28
CA THR A 74 -29.33 16.34 2.88
C THR A 74 -28.44 15.57 3.88
N HIS A 75 -27.67 16.26 4.72
CA HIS A 75 -26.79 15.65 5.73
C HIS A 75 -27.40 15.75 7.15
N SER A 76 -28.65 16.20 7.27
CA SER A 76 -29.28 16.55 8.56
C SER A 76 -29.39 15.39 9.56
N TYR A 77 -29.38 14.14 9.12
CA TYR A 77 -29.34 12.98 10.02
C TYR A 77 -27.96 12.76 10.66
N ILE A 78 -26.86 13.08 9.95
CA ILE A 78 -25.49 13.06 10.48
C ILE A 78 -25.29 14.28 11.40
N PHE A 79 -25.74 15.46 10.97
CA PHE A 79 -25.64 16.69 11.75
C PHE A 79 -26.38 16.61 13.10
N LYS A 80 -27.53 15.92 13.15
CA LYS A 80 -28.24 15.63 14.41
C LYS A 80 -27.38 14.84 15.40
N VAL A 81 -26.53 13.91 14.95
CA VAL A 81 -25.61 13.15 15.82
C VAL A 81 -24.46 14.03 16.30
N ILE A 82 -23.88 14.86 15.43
CA ILE A 82 -22.85 15.85 15.80
C ILE A 82 -23.38 16.83 16.86
N ARG A 83 -24.56 17.41 16.64
CA ARG A 83 -25.20 18.32 17.59
C ARG A 83 -25.52 17.61 18.92
N ALA A 84 -26.02 16.37 18.89
CA ALA A 84 -26.25 15.61 20.11
C ALA A 84 -24.94 15.33 20.89
N ALA A 85 -23.83 15.09 20.19
CA ALA A 85 -22.52 14.96 20.82
C ALA A 85 -22.09 16.25 21.54
N VAL A 86 -22.14 17.39 20.86
CA VAL A 86 -21.76 18.69 21.45
C VAL A 86 -22.68 19.10 22.61
N LEU A 87 -23.99 18.93 22.48
CA LEU A 87 -24.92 19.17 23.60
C LEU A 87 -24.60 18.29 24.81
N THR A 88 -24.19 17.03 24.60
CA THR A 88 -23.73 16.13 25.67
C THR A 88 -22.39 16.57 26.29
N MET A 89 -21.48 17.16 25.50
CA MET A 89 -20.24 17.75 26.02
C MET A 89 -20.53 18.96 26.91
N LEU A 90 -21.40 19.86 26.46
CA LEU A 90 -21.79 21.06 27.19
C LEU A 90 -22.51 20.72 28.50
N SER A 91 -23.54 19.86 28.44
CA SER A 91 -24.35 19.46 29.60
C SER A 91 -23.57 18.67 30.66
N ASN A 92 -22.44 18.07 30.30
CA ASN A 92 -21.52 17.38 31.22
C ASN A 92 -20.08 17.89 31.04
N THR A 93 -19.93 19.23 31.02
CA THR A 93 -18.64 19.92 30.85
C THR A 93 -17.48 19.29 31.64
N PRO A 94 -17.60 18.96 32.94
CA PRO A 94 -16.49 18.39 33.73
C PRO A 94 -15.97 17.02 33.24
N SER A 95 -16.79 16.25 32.50
CA SER A 95 -16.41 14.92 31.99
C SER A 95 -15.76 14.95 30.61
N PHE A 96 -15.85 16.08 29.89
CA PHE A 96 -15.39 16.20 28.50
C PHE A 96 -14.29 17.26 28.30
N ILE A 97 -14.25 18.30 29.13
CA ILE A 97 -13.16 19.28 29.10
C ILE A 97 -11.84 18.61 29.56
N PRO A 98 -10.68 18.87 28.93
CA PRO A 98 -9.39 18.46 29.46
C PRO A 98 -9.21 19.02 30.89
N PRO A 99 -8.62 18.28 31.86
CA PRO A 99 -8.51 18.72 33.25
C PRO A 99 -7.58 19.94 33.39
N THR A 100 -7.70 20.69 34.48
CA THR A 100 -6.88 21.91 34.68
C THR A 100 -5.39 21.56 34.89
N LYS A 101 -5.09 20.36 35.40
CA LYS A 101 -3.74 19.87 35.66
C LYS A 101 -3.25 18.93 34.55
N HIS A 102 -1.97 18.99 34.21
CA HIS A 102 -1.36 18.11 33.20
C HIS A 102 -1.24 16.68 33.71
N GLU A 103 -0.92 16.50 34.99
CA GLU A 103 -0.80 15.20 35.66
C GLU A 103 -2.13 14.43 35.65
N GLU A 104 -3.25 15.14 35.72
CA GLU A 104 -4.59 14.55 35.59
C GLU A 104 -4.86 14.15 34.12
N PHE A 105 -4.41 14.94 33.14
CA PHE A 105 -4.53 14.65 31.70
C PHE A 105 -3.69 13.43 31.26
N THR A 106 -2.47 13.27 31.78
CA THR A 106 -1.57 12.15 31.42
C THR A 106 -1.81 10.88 32.23
N SER A 107 -2.62 10.94 33.30
CA SER A 107 -2.86 9.82 34.24
C SER A 107 -3.54 8.58 33.62
N LYS A 108 -4.22 8.74 32.48
CA LYS A 108 -5.07 7.74 31.82
C LYS A 108 -4.91 7.85 30.31
N TRP A 109 -5.33 6.82 29.58
CA TRP A 109 -5.44 6.89 28.12
C TRP A 109 -6.37 8.03 27.70
N ASN A 110 -5.85 9.01 26.98
CA ASN A 110 -6.43 10.34 26.83
C ASN A 110 -6.87 10.69 25.39
N GLU A 111 -6.96 9.68 24.51
CA GLU A 111 -7.41 9.80 23.11
C GLU A 111 -8.76 10.54 22.95
N ILE A 112 -9.61 10.49 23.98
CA ILE A 112 -10.91 11.18 24.06
C ILE A 112 -10.82 12.68 23.75
N TYR A 113 -9.75 13.36 24.17
CA TYR A 113 -9.65 14.80 23.99
C TYR A 113 -9.34 15.17 22.53
N GLY A 114 -8.43 14.45 21.89
CA GLY A 114 -8.19 14.55 20.45
C GLY A 114 -9.40 14.11 19.62
N ASN A 115 -10.04 12.99 19.97
CA ASN A 115 -11.19 12.45 19.24
C ASN A 115 -12.43 13.38 19.26
N ASN A 116 -12.63 14.13 20.35
CA ASN A 116 -13.79 15.00 20.50
C ASN A 116 -13.62 16.39 19.86
N LEU A 117 -12.39 16.82 19.58
CA LEU A 117 -12.11 18.15 19.02
C LEU A 117 -12.65 18.38 17.59
N PRO A 118 -12.40 17.50 16.60
CA PRO A 118 -12.90 17.70 15.23
C PRO A 118 -14.43 17.81 15.08
N PRO A 119 -15.29 16.95 15.70
CA PRO A 119 -16.74 17.10 15.57
C PRO A 119 -17.27 18.34 16.31
N LEU A 120 -16.63 18.75 17.40
CA LEU A 120 -16.94 20.00 18.12
C LEU A 120 -16.57 21.23 17.28
N ALA A 121 -15.37 21.25 16.69
CA ALA A 121 -14.91 22.32 15.80
C ALA A 121 -15.78 22.43 14.54
N LEU A 122 -16.15 21.29 13.94
CA LEU A 122 -17.09 21.27 12.81
C LEU A 122 -18.47 21.79 13.21
N TYR A 123 -18.97 21.47 14.40
CA TYR A 123 -20.23 22.04 14.89
C TYR A 123 -20.15 23.56 15.04
N CYS A 124 -19.11 24.10 15.68
CA CYS A 124 -18.92 25.55 15.81
C CYS A 124 -18.75 26.27 14.46
N LEU A 125 -18.11 25.62 13.48
CA LEU A 125 -18.03 26.12 12.10
C LEU A 125 -19.40 26.11 11.39
N LEU A 126 -20.26 25.13 11.68
CA LEU A 126 -21.58 25.01 11.06
C LEU A 126 -22.66 25.88 11.74
N CYS A 127 -22.57 26.08 13.06
CA CYS A 127 -23.45 26.89 13.90
C CYS A 127 -22.64 27.97 14.65
N PRO A 128 -22.09 28.99 13.97
CA PRO A 128 -21.30 30.06 14.60
C PRO A 128 -22.11 30.93 15.58
N GLU A 129 -23.44 30.86 15.54
CA GLU A 129 -24.35 31.49 16.50
C GLU A 129 -24.31 30.85 17.89
N ASP A 130 -23.84 29.60 18.02
CA ASP A 130 -23.70 28.89 19.31
C ASP A 130 -22.41 29.34 20.03
N SER A 131 -22.45 30.55 20.58
CA SER A 131 -21.33 31.15 21.32
C SER A 131 -20.93 30.34 22.56
N ALA A 132 -21.84 29.56 23.15
CA ALA A 132 -21.55 28.67 24.27
C ALA A 132 -20.67 27.48 23.83
N ALA A 133 -21.00 26.85 22.69
CA ALA A 133 -20.16 25.81 22.09
C ALA A 133 -18.78 26.35 21.69
N LEU A 134 -18.72 27.54 21.09
CA LEU A 134 -17.45 28.16 20.71
C LEU A 134 -16.57 28.48 21.93
N GLN A 135 -17.13 29.06 23.00
CA GLN A 135 -16.36 29.34 24.23
C GLN A 135 -15.91 28.06 24.95
N PHE A 136 -16.71 26.98 24.90
CA PHE A 136 -16.29 25.66 25.39
C PHE A 136 -15.11 25.11 24.57
N LEU A 137 -15.17 25.18 23.24
CA LEU A 137 -14.09 24.75 22.33
C LEU A 137 -12.80 25.56 22.52
N LEU A 138 -12.88 26.89 22.61
CA LEU A 138 -11.71 27.74 22.87
C LEU A 138 -11.06 27.35 24.21
N LYS A 139 -11.84 27.19 25.27
CA LYS A 139 -11.34 26.73 26.59
C LYS A 139 -10.74 25.32 26.56
N PHE A 140 -11.25 24.44 25.69
CA PHE A 140 -10.73 23.09 25.47
C PHE A 140 -9.35 23.14 24.83
N MET A 141 -9.21 23.92 23.74
CA MET A 141 -7.95 24.08 23.02
C MET A 141 -6.92 24.88 23.83
N ASP A 142 -7.33 25.92 24.56
CA ASP A 142 -6.48 26.68 25.49
C ASP A 142 -5.81 25.75 26.51
N ARG A 143 -6.54 24.77 27.06
CA ARG A 143 -5.95 23.79 28.00
C ARG A 143 -4.93 22.88 27.31
N MET A 144 -5.27 22.32 26.15
CA MET A 144 -4.35 21.44 25.41
C MET A 144 -3.11 22.17 24.89
N ALA A 145 -3.22 23.45 24.51
CA ALA A 145 -2.10 24.27 24.07
C ALA A 145 -1.08 24.55 25.19
N ASN A 146 -1.57 24.72 26.43
CA ASN A 146 -0.74 25.03 27.60
C ASN A 146 -0.09 23.81 28.28
N TYR A 147 -0.44 22.58 27.90
CA TYR A 147 0.24 21.39 28.42
C TYR A 147 1.67 21.25 27.85
N PRO A 148 2.66 20.80 28.65
CA PRO A 148 4.01 20.50 28.16
C PRO A 148 4.00 19.52 26.97
N ASP A 149 3.29 18.41 27.09
CA ASP A 149 3.17 17.33 26.09
C ASP A 149 1.78 16.70 26.10
N TRP A 150 1.47 15.84 25.12
CA TRP A 150 0.24 15.06 25.06
C TRP A 150 0.44 13.55 25.21
N LYS A 151 1.31 13.11 26.11
CA LYS A 151 1.61 11.69 26.35
C LYS A 151 0.70 11.08 27.43
N VAL A 152 0.89 9.79 27.70
CA VAL A 152 0.26 9.06 28.81
C VAL A 152 1.36 8.51 29.71
N THR A 153 1.36 8.89 30.99
CA THR A 153 2.49 8.62 31.91
C THR A 153 2.70 7.12 32.15
N SER A 154 1.65 6.30 32.03
CA SER A 154 1.72 4.84 32.12
C SER A 154 2.12 4.13 30.82
N ALA A 155 2.28 4.87 29.72
CA ALA A 155 2.71 4.36 28.41
C ALA A 155 3.70 5.33 27.71
N PRO A 156 4.85 5.67 28.32
CA PRO A 156 5.73 6.75 27.85
C PRO A 156 6.48 6.44 26.53
N ASN A 157 6.37 5.22 26.01
CA ASN A 157 6.89 4.80 24.71
C ASN A 157 5.78 4.48 23.69
N ASP A 158 4.54 4.90 23.96
CA ASP A 158 3.42 4.81 23.03
C ASP A 158 2.99 6.21 22.61
N GLU A 159 3.20 6.53 21.33
CA GLU A 159 2.91 7.84 20.77
C GLU A 159 1.46 8.00 20.27
N VAL A 160 0.65 6.93 20.25
CA VAL A 160 -0.74 7.00 19.74
C VAL A 160 -1.63 8.03 20.46
N PRO A 161 -1.58 8.23 21.79
CA PRO A 161 -2.36 9.28 22.45
C PRO A 161 -1.98 10.70 22.01
N THR A 162 -0.69 10.91 21.72
CA THR A 162 -0.15 12.16 21.17
C THR A 162 -0.58 12.34 19.71
N ALA A 163 -0.55 11.28 18.90
CA ALA A 163 -1.02 11.29 17.52
C ALA A 163 -2.53 11.59 17.42
N HIS A 164 -3.34 11.04 18.32
CA HIS A 164 -4.76 11.36 18.45
C HIS A 164 -4.99 12.82 18.84
N SER A 165 -4.23 13.32 19.82
CA SER A 165 -4.28 14.71 20.25
C SER A 165 -3.89 15.68 19.11
N LEU A 166 -2.80 15.39 18.39
CA LEU A 166 -2.31 16.18 17.26
C LEU A 166 -3.29 16.19 16.08
N THR A 167 -3.80 15.04 15.66
CA THR A 167 -4.78 14.95 14.56
C THR A 167 -6.05 15.74 14.91
N GLY A 168 -6.53 15.58 16.15
CA GLY A 168 -7.73 16.28 16.64
C GLY A 168 -7.55 17.79 16.72
N PHE A 169 -6.45 18.23 17.32
CA PHE A 169 -6.15 19.64 17.57
C PHE A 169 -5.80 20.40 16.28
N ALA A 170 -5.03 19.80 15.36
CA ALA A 170 -4.71 20.41 14.06
C ALA A 170 -5.96 20.51 13.15
N THR A 171 -6.83 19.50 13.15
CA THR A 171 -8.12 19.56 12.43
C THR A 171 -9.05 20.62 13.01
N ALA A 172 -9.12 20.74 14.34
CA ALA A 172 -9.90 21.80 14.98
C ALA A 172 -9.35 23.20 14.67
N TYR A 173 -8.02 23.38 14.71
CA TYR A 173 -7.35 24.62 14.34
C TYR A 173 -7.71 25.07 12.92
N ASP A 174 -7.60 24.17 11.93
CA ASP A 174 -7.98 24.45 10.54
C ASP A 174 -9.46 24.86 10.42
N PHE A 175 -10.36 24.17 11.12
CA PHE A 175 -11.80 24.44 11.05
C PHE A 175 -12.24 25.73 11.74
N ILE A 176 -11.57 26.18 12.81
CA ILE A 176 -11.95 27.40 13.55
C ILE A 176 -10.97 28.57 13.43
N TYR A 177 -9.96 28.51 12.56
CA TYR A 177 -8.93 29.55 12.37
C TYR A 177 -9.50 30.98 12.28
N SER A 178 -10.60 31.15 11.54
CA SER A 178 -11.28 32.43 11.35
C SER A 178 -11.88 33.03 12.63
N PHE A 179 -12.17 32.20 13.64
CA PHE A 179 -12.73 32.60 14.94
C PHE A 179 -11.66 32.80 16.03
N LEU A 180 -10.40 32.43 15.75
CA LEU A 180 -9.28 32.64 16.67
C LEU A 180 -8.74 34.07 16.61
N ASP A 181 -8.39 34.62 17.77
CA ASP A 181 -7.52 35.79 17.89
C ASP A 181 -6.06 35.45 17.53
N GLU A 182 -5.24 36.47 17.28
CA GLU A 182 -3.83 36.33 16.86
C GLU A 182 -2.98 35.57 17.88
N SER A 183 -3.18 35.82 19.18
CA SER A 183 -2.44 35.13 20.25
C SER A 183 -2.73 33.63 20.27
N ARG A 184 -4.01 33.24 20.12
CA ARG A 184 -4.39 31.83 19.96
C ARG A 184 -3.89 31.22 18.65
N ARG A 185 -3.95 31.95 17.53
CA ARG A 185 -3.43 31.47 16.24
C ARG A 185 -1.96 31.07 16.36
N ASP A 186 -1.13 31.90 16.96
CA ASP A 186 0.30 31.65 17.16
C ASP A 186 0.56 30.55 18.20
N ALA A 187 -0.10 30.60 19.36
CA ALA A 187 0.10 29.62 20.42
C ALA A 187 -0.30 28.20 19.99
N TYR A 188 -1.45 28.06 19.32
CA TYR A 188 -1.93 26.77 18.85
C TYR A 188 -1.06 26.26 17.67
N LEU A 189 -0.66 27.14 16.74
CA LEU A 189 0.23 26.77 15.64
C LEU A 189 1.58 26.26 16.13
N LYS A 190 2.17 26.96 17.11
CA LYS A 190 3.42 26.57 17.77
C LYS A 190 3.32 25.20 18.42
N LYS A 191 2.20 24.88 19.08
CA LYS A 191 1.96 23.55 19.69
C LYS A 191 1.80 22.46 18.63
N ILE A 192 1.05 22.71 17.55
CA ILE A 192 0.94 21.78 16.41
C ILE A 192 2.33 21.49 15.84
N ARG A 193 3.14 22.53 15.62
CA ARG A 193 4.51 22.40 15.12
C ARG A 193 5.37 21.51 16.03
N SER A 194 5.45 21.82 17.33
CA SER A 194 6.33 21.09 18.25
C SER A 194 5.95 19.62 18.42
N GLU A 195 4.65 19.30 18.42
CA GLU A 195 4.17 17.91 18.53
C GLU A 195 4.35 17.15 17.20
N THR A 196 4.24 17.84 16.06
CA THR A 196 4.55 17.27 14.73
C THR A 196 6.04 16.94 14.61
N GLU A 197 6.92 17.87 15.00
CA GLU A 197 8.37 17.70 15.02
C GLU A 197 8.79 16.53 15.94
N ALA A 198 8.28 16.51 17.18
CA ALA A 198 8.58 15.45 18.13
C ALA A 198 8.15 14.06 17.62
N LEU A 199 6.94 13.96 17.05
CA LEU A 199 6.42 12.70 16.50
C LEU A 199 7.19 12.26 15.24
N TYR A 200 7.61 13.22 14.40
CA TYR A 200 8.49 12.96 13.26
C TYR A 200 9.87 12.45 13.67
N GLU A 201 10.52 13.04 14.68
CA GLU A 201 11.80 12.54 15.19
C GLU A 201 11.66 11.12 15.77
N LEU A 202 10.59 10.86 16.53
CA LEU A 202 10.27 9.53 17.06
C LEU A 202 10.09 8.48 15.95
N SER A 203 9.52 8.84 14.79
CA SER A 203 9.32 7.92 13.66
C SER A 203 10.61 7.28 13.14
N LYS A 204 11.77 7.92 13.35
CA LYS A 204 13.06 7.43 12.82
C LYS A 204 13.60 6.21 13.56
N TYR A 205 13.16 5.98 14.80
CA TYR A 205 13.69 4.91 15.67
C TYR A 205 12.61 4.09 16.40
N ARG A 206 11.34 4.49 16.38
CA ARG A 206 10.23 3.67 16.90
C ARG A 206 9.86 2.52 15.96
N ALA A 207 9.33 1.43 16.53
CA ALA A 207 8.92 0.25 15.76
C ALA A 207 7.79 0.54 14.76
N TRP A 208 6.82 1.39 15.11
CA TRP A 208 5.77 1.86 14.19
C TRP A 208 6.30 2.68 13.01
N GLY A 209 7.55 3.16 13.06
CA GLY A 209 8.24 3.75 11.90
C GLY A 209 8.81 2.72 10.92
N LYS A 210 8.59 1.42 11.15
CA LYS A 210 9.08 0.31 10.30
C LYS A 210 8.05 -0.81 10.10
N GLN A 211 7.12 -0.97 11.03
CA GLN A 211 6.05 -1.96 11.00
C GLN A 211 4.87 -1.43 10.17
N TYR A 212 4.82 -1.78 8.89
CA TYR A 212 3.75 -1.36 7.97
C TYR A 212 2.42 -2.07 8.29
N LEU A 213 1.32 -1.54 7.73
CA LEU A 213 -0.07 -1.99 7.89
C LEU A 213 -0.66 -1.84 9.31
N GLN A 214 0.16 -1.92 10.35
CA GLN A 214 -0.26 -1.91 11.76
C GLN A 214 -0.89 -0.56 12.20
N ASN A 215 -1.82 -0.63 13.16
CA ASN A 215 -2.66 0.50 13.55
C ASN A 215 -1.91 1.71 14.18
N HIS A 216 -0.77 1.52 14.88
CA HIS A 216 0.04 2.66 15.38
C HIS A 216 0.78 3.33 14.22
N GLN A 217 1.30 2.57 13.24
CA GLN A 217 2.00 3.14 12.07
C GLN A 217 1.09 4.09 11.28
N THR A 218 -0.07 3.60 10.85
CA THR A 218 -1.01 4.42 10.07
C THR A 218 -1.55 5.61 10.85
N THR A 219 -1.79 5.49 12.15
CA THR A 219 -2.28 6.58 13.01
C THR A 219 -1.20 7.65 13.27
N ASN A 220 0.02 7.25 13.59
CA ASN A 220 1.09 8.19 13.94
C ASN A 220 1.62 8.93 12.71
N ILE A 221 1.76 8.24 11.57
CA ILE A 221 2.19 8.87 10.31
C ILE A 221 1.13 9.84 9.78
N LEU A 222 -0.17 9.52 9.90
CA LEU A 222 -1.24 10.45 9.54
C LEU A 222 -1.24 11.70 10.43
N ALA A 223 -0.97 11.56 11.73
CA ALA A 223 -0.90 12.71 12.64
C ALA A 223 0.23 13.67 12.26
N ILE A 224 1.43 13.15 11.91
CA ILE A 224 2.54 13.94 11.36
C ILE A 224 2.09 14.66 10.08
N LEU A 225 1.46 13.94 9.14
CA LEU A 225 1.00 14.53 7.89
C LEU A 225 -0.02 15.66 8.09
N THR A 226 -0.98 15.45 9.00
CA THR A 226 -2.04 16.40 9.34
C THR A 226 -1.44 17.69 9.91
N GLY A 227 -0.55 17.56 10.90
CA GLY A 227 0.18 18.70 11.46
C GLY A 227 1.03 19.43 10.42
N ALA A 228 1.77 18.67 9.58
CA ALA A 228 2.63 19.21 8.53
C ALA A 228 1.86 19.97 7.43
N ILE A 229 0.66 19.53 7.05
CA ILE A 229 -0.22 20.27 6.11
C ILE A 229 -0.65 21.60 6.74
N VAL A 230 -1.07 21.61 8.01
CA VAL A 230 -1.48 22.83 8.72
C VAL A 230 -0.32 23.81 8.87
N VAL A 231 0.82 23.42 9.46
CA VAL A 231 1.96 24.36 9.62
C VAL A 231 2.56 24.80 8.30
N GLY A 232 2.52 23.94 7.27
CA GLY A 232 2.97 24.28 5.93
C GLY A 232 2.07 25.30 5.22
N SER A 233 0.81 25.44 5.63
CA SER A 233 -0.09 26.51 5.14
C SER A 233 0.33 27.90 5.68
N HIS A 234 1.17 27.95 6.72
CA HIS A 234 1.80 29.16 7.25
C HIS A 234 3.27 29.34 6.80
N ASN A 235 3.74 28.57 5.81
CA ASN A 235 5.10 28.58 5.29
C ASN A 235 6.19 28.11 6.27
N ASP A 236 5.88 27.19 7.19
CA ASP A 236 6.92 26.54 7.99
C ASP A 236 7.94 25.77 7.10
N PRO A 237 9.26 26.00 7.27
CA PRO A 237 10.29 25.48 6.36
C PRO A 237 10.54 23.97 6.50
N GLU A 238 10.20 23.34 7.63
CA GLU A 238 10.42 21.91 7.87
C GLU A 238 9.18 21.07 7.50
N SER A 239 8.00 21.71 7.39
CA SER A 239 6.75 21.09 6.95
C SER A 239 6.88 20.23 5.68
N MET A 240 7.77 20.59 4.75
CA MET A 240 7.97 19.85 3.49
C MET A 240 8.66 18.49 3.69
N ILE A 241 9.64 18.37 4.59
CA ILE A 241 10.27 17.06 4.85
C ILE A 241 9.30 16.14 5.63
N TRP A 242 8.51 16.70 6.55
CA TRP A 242 7.48 15.94 7.29
C TRP A 242 6.37 15.42 6.36
N LYS A 243 5.89 16.25 5.41
CA LYS A 243 4.97 15.83 4.33
C LYS A 243 5.57 14.69 3.50
N GLN A 244 6.79 14.89 2.98
CA GLN A 244 7.45 13.92 2.09
C GLN A 244 7.67 12.56 2.77
N VAL A 245 8.14 12.56 4.01
CA VAL A 245 8.38 11.31 4.77
C VAL A 245 7.06 10.61 5.11
N SER A 246 6.02 11.34 5.52
CA SER A 246 4.71 10.74 5.82
C SER A 246 4.05 10.16 4.57
N VAL A 247 4.13 10.85 3.43
CA VAL A 247 3.67 10.32 2.13
C VAL A 247 4.47 9.06 1.75
N ASN A 248 5.80 9.03 1.91
CA ASN A 248 6.62 7.86 1.61
C ASN A 248 6.20 6.62 2.44
N TYR A 249 5.94 6.79 3.74
CA TYR A 249 5.47 5.70 4.60
C TYR A 249 4.06 5.23 4.25
N MET A 250 3.14 6.15 3.96
CA MET A 250 1.76 5.77 3.64
C MET A 250 1.64 5.17 2.24
N GLU A 251 2.41 5.61 1.24
CA GLU A 251 2.43 4.98 -0.09
C GLU A 251 2.98 3.55 -0.05
N LYS A 252 3.95 3.26 0.83
CA LYS A 252 4.38 1.89 1.11
C LYS A 252 3.28 1.05 1.77
N THR A 253 2.52 1.63 2.70
CA THR A 253 1.32 0.99 3.25
C THR A 253 0.29 0.74 2.16
N MET A 254 -0.03 1.70 1.29
CA MET A 254 -0.97 1.51 0.17
C MET A 254 -0.48 0.46 -0.84
N PHE A 255 0.81 0.43 -1.15
CA PHE A 255 1.44 -0.59 -1.97
C PHE A 255 1.25 -1.99 -1.39
N LEU A 256 1.53 -2.18 -0.10
CA LEU A 256 1.35 -3.48 0.59
C LEU A 256 -0.12 -3.87 0.67
N LEU A 257 -1.03 -2.93 0.96
CA LEU A 257 -2.47 -3.16 0.92
C LEU A 257 -2.92 -3.64 -0.46
N ASN A 258 -2.31 -3.19 -1.56
CA ASN A 258 -2.71 -3.59 -2.92
C ASN A 258 -2.55 -5.10 -3.20
N HIS A 259 -1.82 -5.85 -2.36
CA HIS A 259 -1.75 -7.31 -2.38
C HIS A 259 -2.89 -8.00 -1.59
N ILE A 260 -3.56 -7.28 -0.69
CA ILE A 260 -4.68 -7.76 0.13
C ILE A 260 -5.98 -7.55 -0.66
N VAL A 261 -6.16 -8.37 -1.71
CA VAL A 261 -7.21 -8.23 -2.72
C VAL A 261 -8.63 -8.53 -2.24
N ASP A 262 -8.79 -9.17 -1.08
CA ASP A 262 -10.09 -9.40 -0.42
C ASP A 262 -10.51 -8.23 0.49
N GLY A 263 -9.66 -7.20 0.64
CA GLY A 263 -9.93 -6.04 1.48
C GLY A 263 -9.85 -6.30 2.99
N SER A 264 -9.30 -7.43 3.43
CA SER A 264 -9.17 -7.75 4.85
C SER A 264 -8.15 -6.87 5.59
N LEU A 265 -8.13 -6.97 6.92
CA LEU A 265 -6.95 -6.64 7.74
C LEU A 265 -6.77 -7.76 8.79
N ASP A 266 -5.52 -8.13 9.05
CA ASP A 266 -5.12 -9.25 9.89
C ASP A 266 -5.44 -9.04 11.38
N GLU A 267 -5.27 -7.80 11.88
CA GLU A 267 -5.64 -7.35 13.24
C GLU A 267 -7.17 -7.44 13.55
N GLY A 268 -7.97 -8.00 12.64
CA GLY A 268 -9.41 -8.20 12.82
C GLY A 268 -10.25 -6.93 12.62
N VAL A 269 -11.56 -7.05 12.80
CA VAL A 269 -12.51 -6.02 12.35
C VAL A 269 -12.44 -4.75 13.21
N ALA A 270 -12.16 -4.88 14.51
CA ALA A 270 -12.06 -3.75 15.42
C ALA A 270 -10.80 -2.91 15.17
N TYR A 271 -9.59 -3.50 15.20
CA TYR A 271 -8.37 -2.78 14.83
C TYR A 271 -8.32 -2.42 13.35
N GLY A 272 -8.87 -3.26 12.47
CA GLY A 272 -9.06 -2.91 11.07
C GLY A 272 -9.87 -1.63 10.86
N SER A 273 -10.88 -1.36 11.70
CA SER A 273 -11.58 -0.06 11.70
C SER A 273 -10.70 1.13 12.13
N TYR A 274 -9.74 0.89 13.04
CA TYR A 274 -8.74 1.86 13.52
C TYR A 274 -7.75 2.22 12.41
N THR A 275 -7.20 1.21 11.74
CA THR A 275 -6.25 1.34 10.63
C THR A 275 -6.94 1.97 9.41
N ALA A 276 -8.14 1.50 9.05
CA ALA A 276 -8.93 2.05 7.95
C ALA A 276 -9.35 3.51 8.17
N LYS A 277 -9.68 3.93 9.41
CA LYS A 277 -9.90 5.35 9.78
C LYS A 277 -8.71 6.21 9.36
N SER A 278 -7.49 5.71 9.53
CA SER A 278 -6.27 6.45 9.17
C SER A 278 -5.97 6.37 7.66
N ILE A 279 -6.21 5.23 7.01
CA ILE A 279 -6.03 5.05 5.56
C ILE A 279 -6.99 5.94 4.76
N THR A 280 -8.28 5.99 5.07
CA THR A 280 -9.24 6.81 4.29
C THR A 280 -8.95 8.30 4.41
N GLN A 281 -8.53 8.78 5.58
CA GLN A 281 -8.03 10.14 5.77
C GLN A 281 -6.77 10.40 4.94
N TYR A 282 -5.80 9.47 4.95
CA TYR A 282 -4.60 9.59 4.11
C TYR A 282 -4.96 9.69 2.63
N VAL A 283 -5.76 8.75 2.10
CA VAL A 283 -6.11 8.72 0.67
C VAL A 283 -6.86 9.99 0.24
N PHE A 284 -7.75 10.52 1.09
CA PHE A 284 -8.39 11.81 0.83
C PHE A 284 -7.39 12.98 0.79
N LEU A 285 -6.52 13.08 1.80
CA LEU A 285 -5.54 14.17 1.91
C LEU A 285 -4.46 14.07 0.82
N ALA A 286 -4.06 12.86 0.42
CA ALA A 286 -3.07 12.61 -0.60
C ALA A 286 -3.56 13.07 -1.99
N GLN A 287 -4.81 12.76 -2.33
CA GLN A 287 -5.45 13.29 -3.53
C GLN A 287 -5.67 14.81 -3.45
N ARG A 288 -6.11 15.34 -2.31
CA ARG A 288 -6.40 16.78 -2.15
C ARG A 288 -5.16 17.67 -2.21
N HIS A 289 -4.08 17.30 -1.52
CA HIS A 289 -2.91 18.16 -1.30
C HIS A 289 -1.70 17.82 -2.18
N PHE A 290 -1.62 16.60 -2.72
CA PHE A 290 -0.48 16.14 -3.52
C PHE A 290 -0.86 15.54 -4.88
N ASN A 291 -2.17 15.47 -5.19
CA ASN A 291 -2.72 14.83 -6.40
C ASN A 291 -2.27 13.36 -6.59
N ILE A 292 -2.21 12.62 -5.48
CA ILE A 292 -1.90 11.18 -5.46
C ILE A 292 -3.23 10.39 -5.40
N ASP A 293 -3.64 9.79 -6.52
CA ASP A 293 -4.86 8.99 -6.60
C ASP A 293 -4.61 7.53 -6.18
N ASN A 294 -5.16 7.15 -5.03
CA ASN A 294 -5.16 5.77 -4.53
C ASN A 294 -6.53 5.07 -4.70
N MET A 295 -7.55 5.72 -5.26
CA MET A 295 -8.94 5.23 -5.24
C MET A 295 -9.19 3.95 -6.05
N GLN A 296 -8.22 3.51 -6.86
CA GLN A 296 -8.27 2.25 -7.61
C GLN A 296 -7.58 1.07 -6.92
N ASN A 297 -6.96 1.27 -5.74
CA ASN A 297 -6.26 0.24 -4.98
C ASN A 297 -7.15 -0.98 -4.71
N ASN A 298 -6.61 -2.18 -4.90
CA ASN A 298 -7.35 -3.45 -4.77
C ASN A 298 -8.02 -3.59 -3.40
N TRP A 299 -7.31 -3.24 -2.32
CA TRP A 299 -7.84 -3.33 -0.96
C TRP A 299 -9.04 -2.43 -0.76
N LEU A 300 -8.99 -1.16 -1.19
CA LEU A 300 -10.12 -0.23 -1.11
C LEU A 300 -11.35 -0.75 -1.85
N ARG A 301 -11.16 -1.45 -2.98
CA ARG A 301 -12.25 -2.05 -3.75
C ARG A 301 -12.84 -3.29 -3.07
N GLY A 302 -12.05 -4.04 -2.30
CA GLY A 302 -12.50 -5.17 -1.47
C GLY A 302 -13.11 -4.75 -0.12
N HIS A 303 -12.62 -3.68 0.50
CA HIS A 303 -12.79 -3.39 1.94
C HIS A 303 -14.25 -3.19 2.41
N PHE A 304 -15.18 -2.87 1.51
CA PHE A 304 -16.62 -2.92 1.83
C PHE A 304 -17.05 -4.31 2.35
N TRP A 305 -16.55 -5.39 1.74
CA TRP A 305 -16.87 -6.75 2.14
C TRP A 305 -16.29 -7.10 3.51
N PHE A 306 -15.16 -6.52 3.90
CA PHE A 306 -14.62 -6.68 5.26
C PHE A 306 -15.53 -6.09 6.34
N TYR A 307 -16.34 -5.06 6.04
CA TYR A 307 -17.37 -4.58 6.96
C TYR A 307 -18.71 -5.30 6.84
N TYR A 308 -19.12 -5.70 5.62
CA TYR A 308 -20.41 -6.35 5.38
C TYR A 308 -20.40 -7.83 5.76
N ALA A 309 -19.41 -8.59 5.28
CA ALA A 309 -19.36 -10.05 5.39
C ALA A 309 -18.85 -10.55 6.75
N THR A 310 -18.43 -9.67 7.66
CA THR A 310 -18.08 -10.02 9.06
C THR A 310 -19.16 -9.62 10.06
N LEU A 311 -20.29 -9.07 9.60
CA LEU A 311 -21.35 -8.50 10.42
C LEU A 311 -22.42 -9.56 10.75
N LEU A 312 -22.70 -9.76 12.03
CA LEU A 312 -23.72 -10.72 12.48
C LEU A 312 -25.15 -10.17 12.24
N PRO A 313 -26.15 -11.07 12.18
CA PRO A 313 -27.54 -10.71 12.02
C PRO A 313 -28.00 -9.62 13.00
N GLY A 314 -28.64 -8.57 12.48
CA GLY A 314 -29.09 -7.43 13.27
C GLY A 314 -28.14 -6.22 13.30
N PHE A 315 -27.00 -6.27 12.59
CA PHE A 315 -26.11 -5.13 12.35
C PHE A 315 -25.42 -4.52 13.61
N GLN A 316 -25.36 -5.24 14.73
CA GLN A 316 -24.81 -4.74 16.01
C GLN A 316 -23.41 -5.26 16.38
N ARG A 317 -23.06 -6.48 15.93
CA ARG A 317 -21.88 -7.24 16.37
C ARG A 317 -21.09 -7.76 15.19
N THR A 318 -19.76 -7.74 15.27
CA THR A 318 -18.89 -8.35 14.26
C THR A 318 -18.35 -9.71 14.72
N VAL A 319 -17.74 -10.46 13.81
CA VAL A 319 -17.17 -11.81 14.03
C VAL A 319 -16.29 -11.94 15.28
N GLY A 320 -15.55 -10.89 15.67
CA GLY A 320 -14.82 -10.84 16.96
C GLY A 320 -13.47 -11.54 16.98
N ILE A 321 -12.96 -11.97 15.81
CA ILE A 321 -11.61 -12.54 15.62
C ILE A 321 -10.53 -11.49 15.97
N ALA A 322 -9.40 -11.97 16.50
CA ALA A 322 -8.27 -11.19 17.01
C ALA A 322 -8.66 -10.26 18.20
N ASP A 323 -7.74 -9.37 18.61
CA ASP A 323 -7.95 -8.42 19.72
C ASP A 323 -9.11 -7.43 19.44
N SER A 324 -10.34 -7.86 19.67
CA SER A 324 -11.55 -7.15 19.21
C SER A 324 -12.38 -6.56 20.37
N ASN A 325 -13.19 -5.54 20.08
CA ASN A 325 -14.41 -5.28 20.84
C ASN A 325 -15.60 -6.00 20.17
N TYR A 326 -16.83 -5.81 20.65
CA TYR A 326 -18.01 -6.44 20.06
C TYR A 326 -18.28 -6.04 18.59
N ASN A 327 -17.69 -4.95 18.07
CA ASN A 327 -17.97 -4.47 16.72
C ASN A 327 -16.80 -3.70 16.06
N TRP A 328 -16.67 -2.40 16.34
CA TRP A 328 -15.63 -1.54 15.75
C TRP A 328 -15.10 -0.57 16.81
N PHE A 329 -13.80 -0.22 16.74
CA PHE A 329 -13.27 0.88 17.55
C PHE A 329 -13.64 2.24 16.96
N TYR A 330 -13.58 2.39 15.63
CA TYR A 330 -13.75 3.68 14.96
C TYR A 330 -14.75 3.59 13.78
N GLY A 331 -15.77 4.45 13.78
CA GLY A 331 -16.86 4.39 12.80
C GLY A 331 -17.68 3.09 12.93
N PRO A 332 -17.99 2.38 11.84
CA PRO A 332 -17.39 2.46 10.50
C PRO A 332 -18.15 3.36 9.52
N GLU A 333 -19.19 4.10 9.95
CA GLU A 333 -20.05 4.90 9.07
C GLU A 333 -19.25 5.88 8.18
N SER A 334 -18.16 6.46 8.72
CA SER A 334 -17.27 7.36 7.99
C SER A 334 -16.50 6.63 6.88
N GLN A 335 -15.90 5.48 7.19
CA GLN A 335 -15.18 4.64 6.23
C GLN A 335 -16.14 4.13 5.13
N LEU A 336 -17.38 3.78 5.49
CA LEU A 336 -18.40 3.35 4.53
C LEU A 336 -18.88 4.50 3.62
N ALA A 337 -19.06 5.71 4.16
CA ALA A 337 -19.38 6.90 3.37
C ALA A 337 -18.22 7.26 2.40
N PHE A 338 -16.97 7.14 2.86
CA PHE A 338 -15.78 7.30 2.01
C PHE A 338 -15.76 6.27 0.86
N LEU A 339 -15.91 4.98 1.19
CA LEU A 339 -15.89 3.90 0.20
C LEU A 339 -16.99 4.08 -0.85
N ASP A 340 -18.18 4.53 -0.46
CA ASP A 340 -19.25 4.80 -1.42
C ASP A 340 -18.93 6.02 -2.30
N THR A 341 -18.62 7.17 -1.69
CA THR A 341 -18.40 8.43 -2.41
C THR A 341 -17.22 8.35 -3.39
N PHE A 342 -16.12 7.70 -3.02
CA PHE A 342 -14.87 7.74 -3.80
C PHE A 342 -14.56 6.46 -4.56
N VAL A 343 -14.99 5.28 -4.09
CA VAL A 343 -14.61 3.97 -4.66
C VAL A 343 -15.76 3.28 -5.38
N MET A 344 -16.85 2.94 -4.68
CA MET A 344 -17.95 2.10 -5.18
C MET A 344 -18.99 2.87 -6.00
N LYS A 345 -19.34 4.09 -5.56
CA LYS A 345 -20.26 5.03 -6.20
C LYS A 345 -21.63 4.41 -6.54
N ASN A 346 -22.18 3.63 -5.61
CA ASN A 346 -23.36 2.79 -5.84
C ASN A 346 -24.44 2.88 -4.75
N GLY A 347 -24.24 3.61 -3.66
CA GLY A 347 -25.22 3.76 -2.57
C GLY A 347 -25.19 2.64 -1.53
N THR A 348 -24.33 1.62 -1.68
CA THR A 348 -24.29 0.46 -0.78
C THR A 348 -23.48 0.71 0.49
N GLY A 349 -22.47 1.57 0.46
CA GLY A 349 -21.77 2.02 1.66
C GLY A 349 -22.67 2.93 2.51
N ASN A 350 -23.37 3.87 1.87
CA ASN A 350 -24.39 4.72 2.47
C ASN A 350 -25.50 3.89 3.14
N TRP A 351 -25.98 2.84 2.47
CA TRP A 351 -26.99 1.92 3.04
C TRP A 351 -26.47 1.18 4.27
N LEU A 352 -25.26 0.62 4.22
CA LEU A 352 -24.71 -0.14 5.35
C LEU A 352 -24.43 0.77 6.55
N ALA A 353 -23.91 1.98 6.31
CA ALA A 353 -23.75 3.00 7.36
C ALA A 353 -25.09 3.35 8.02
N GLN A 354 -26.18 3.44 7.25
CA GLN A 354 -27.53 3.67 7.78
C GLN A 354 -28.07 2.46 8.57
N GLN A 355 -27.83 1.21 8.14
CA GLN A 355 -28.22 0.04 8.94
C GLN A 355 -27.45 -0.05 10.24
N ILE A 356 -26.13 0.17 10.23
CA ILE A 356 -25.30 0.18 11.43
C ILE A 356 -25.78 1.28 12.38
N ARG A 357 -25.94 2.52 11.90
CA ARG A 357 -26.46 3.64 12.70
C ARG A 357 -27.83 3.34 13.32
N LYS A 358 -28.75 2.74 12.55
CA LYS A 358 -30.11 2.43 13.00
C LYS A 358 -30.14 1.44 14.16
N HIS A 359 -29.29 0.42 14.12
CA HIS A 359 -29.29 -0.67 15.10
C HIS A 359 -28.22 -0.51 16.20
N ARG A 360 -27.26 0.41 16.04
CA ARG A 360 -26.14 0.67 16.96
C ARG A 360 -26.59 0.66 18.44
N PRO A 361 -26.00 -0.21 19.30
CA PRO A 361 -26.38 -0.32 20.70
C PRO A 361 -26.23 1.02 21.44
N LYS A 362 -27.28 1.41 22.17
CA LYS A 362 -27.29 2.63 22.99
C LYS A 362 -26.55 2.43 24.32
N ASP A 363 -26.75 1.26 24.92
CA ASP A 363 -26.32 0.89 26.27
C ASP A 363 -25.78 -0.56 26.28
N GLY A 364 -25.25 -0.99 27.42
CA GLY A 364 -24.75 -2.37 27.62
C GLY A 364 -23.33 -2.62 27.08
N PRO A 365 -22.86 -3.89 27.07
CA PRO A 365 -21.47 -4.22 26.78
C PRO A 365 -21.05 -3.99 25.33
N MET A 366 -22.00 -3.91 24.40
CA MET A 366 -21.79 -3.64 22.97
C MET A 366 -21.81 -2.14 22.61
N GLY A 367 -22.08 -1.25 23.58
CA GLY A 367 -22.04 0.19 23.39
C GLY A 367 -20.62 0.72 23.12
N GLN A 368 -20.49 1.75 22.28
CA GLN A 368 -19.19 2.31 21.94
C GLN A 368 -18.50 2.97 23.14
N SER A 369 -17.17 2.87 23.19
CA SER A 369 -16.34 3.62 24.14
C SER A 369 -16.60 5.13 24.06
N SER A 370 -16.76 5.78 25.22
CA SER A 370 -16.91 7.23 25.32
C SER A 370 -15.73 8.01 24.74
N ALA A 371 -14.55 7.39 24.67
CA ALA A 371 -13.36 7.97 24.08
C ALA A 371 -13.32 7.93 22.55
N GLN A 372 -14.14 7.09 21.90
CA GLN A 372 -13.99 6.73 20.49
C GLN A 372 -15.24 7.05 19.65
N ARG A 373 -16.44 6.96 20.27
CA ARG A 373 -17.77 7.02 19.63
C ARG A 373 -18.06 8.22 18.71
N TRP A 374 -17.33 9.33 18.87
CA TRP A 374 -17.55 10.56 18.11
C TRP A 374 -16.41 10.93 17.16
N ALA A 375 -15.26 10.23 17.22
CA ALA A 375 -14.02 10.57 16.53
C ALA A 375 -14.20 10.82 15.02
N THR A 376 -15.00 9.97 14.36
CA THR A 376 -15.15 9.93 12.90
C THR A 376 -16.39 10.68 12.37
N LEU A 377 -17.19 11.32 13.23
CA LEU A 377 -18.41 12.01 12.79
C LEU A 377 -18.12 13.17 11.84
N HIS A 378 -16.97 13.84 12.02
CA HIS A 378 -16.57 14.96 11.18
C HIS A 378 -16.23 14.52 9.74
N THR A 379 -15.41 13.46 9.58
CA THR A 379 -15.11 12.87 8.27
C THR A 379 -16.32 12.23 7.61
N GLU A 380 -17.21 11.59 8.38
CA GLU A 380 -18.48 11.08 7.83
C GLU A 380 -19.33 12.20 7.23
N TYR A 381 -19.45 13.33 7.93
CA TYR A 381 -20.19 14.49 7.45
C TYR A 381 -19.58 15.10 6.18
N ILE A 382 -18.26 15.13 6.08
CA ILE A 382 -17.52 15.69 4.93
C ILE A 382 -17.60 14.75 3.72
N TRP A 383 -17.54 13.44 3.93
CA TRP A 383 -17.46 12.44 2.87
C TRP A 383 -18.81 11.87 2.40
N TYR A 384 -19.90 12.04 3.15
CA TYR A 384 -21.21 11.55 2.74
C TYR A 384 -21.72 12.23 1.46
N ASN A 385 -21.92 11.44 0.40
CA ASN A 385 -22.50 11.91 -0.86
C ASN A 385 -23.99 11.57 -0.94
N SER A 386 -24.84 12.58 -0.73
CA SER A 386 -26.30 12.47 -0.80
C SER A 386 -26.88 12.28 -2.20
N HIS A 387 -26.06 12.34 -3.26
CA HIS A 387 -26.47 11.95 -4.61
C HIS A 387 -26.45 10.42 -4.84
N LEU A 388 -25.82 9.66 -3.94
CA LEU A 388 -25.80 8.19 -3.98
C LEU A 388 -26.95 7.65 -3.11
N THR A 389 -28.08 7.33 -3.76
CA THR A 389 -29.28 6.79 -3.09
C THR A 389 -28.96 5.50 -2.33
N PRO A 390 -29.21 5.41 -1.01
CA PRO A 390 -28.91 4.22 -0.22
C PRO A 390 -29.63 2.97 -0.74
N GLN A 391 -28.89 1.96 -1.18
CA GLN A 391 -29.44 0.67 -1.62
C GLN A 391 -28.61 -0.53 -1.11
N PRO A 392 -29.25 -1.65 -0.73
CA PRO A 392 -28.55 -2.84 -0.24
C PRO A 392 -27.63 -3.47 -1.30
N PRO A 393 -26.65 -4.31 -0.89
CA PRO A 393 -25.89 -5.11 -1.83
C PRO A 393 -26.79 -6.12 -2.56
N HIS A 394 -26.32 -6.60 -3.72
CA HIS A 394 -26.99 -7.69 -4.44
C HIS A 394 -27.16 -8.92 -3.54
N ASP A 395 -28.27 -9.65 -3.69
CA ASP A 395 -28.68 -10.79 -2.86
C ASP A 395 -28.90 -10.52 -1.35
N PHE A 396 -28.96 -9.25 -0.91
CA PHE A 396 -29.31 -8.92 0.48
C PHE A 396 -30.59 -9.64 0.95
N GLY A 397 -30.54 -10.19 2.16
CA GLY A 397 -31.61 -10.99 2.76
C GLY A 397 -31.53 -12.49 2.47
N LYS A 398 -30.58 -12.94 1.63
CA LYS A 398 -30.22 -14.35 1.48
C LYS A 398 -28.98 -14.65 2.32
N ALA A 399 -28.97 -15.78 3.04
CA ALA A 399 -27.73 -16.28 3.62
C ALA A 399 -26.78 -16.70 2.48
N ARG A 400 -25.53 -16.25 2.54
CA ARG A 400 -24.48 -16.56 1.57
C ARG A 400 -23.12 -16.68 2.25
N MET A 401 -22.23 -17.46 1.66
CA MET A 401 -20.82 -17.63 2.03
C MET A 401 -19.96 -16.50 1.46
N HIS A 402 -18.96 -16.08 2.24
CA HIS A 402 -17.88 -15.18 1.81
C HIS A 402 -16.52 -15.75 2.26
N ILE A 403 -15.48 -15.54 1.47
CA ILE A 403 -14.14 -16.13 1.70
C ILE A 403 -13.07 -15.03 1.60
N PHE A 404 -12.50 -14.67 2.74
CA PHE A 404 -11.32 -13.82 2.84
C PHE A 404 -10.06 -14.68 2.62
N SER A 405 -9.69 -14.85 1.35
CA SER A 405 -8.56 -15.71 0.92
C SER A 405 -7.17 -15.25 1.38
N ASN A 406 -7.01 -13.96 1.73
CA ASN A 406 -5.83 -13.44 2.39
C ASN A 406 -5.87 -13.72 3.89
N TRP A 407 -6.97 -13.37 4.56
CA TRP A 407 -7.11 -13.52 6.02
C TRP A 407 -7.21 -14.98 6.48
N GLY A 408 -7.63 -15.89 5.59
CA GLY A 408 -7.95 -17.27 5.92
C GLY A 408 -9.28 -17.43 6.69
N VAL A 409 -10.22 -16.51 6.48
CA VAL A 409 -11.53 -16.51 7.16
C VAL A 409 -12.66 -16.78 6.17
N VAL A 410 -13.54 -17.71 6.52
CA VAL A 410 -14.82 -17.96 5.85
C VAL A 410 -15.94 -17.48 6.75
N THR A 411 -16.94 -16.80 6.18
CA THR A 411 -18.20 -16.48 6.88
C THR A 411 -19.40 -16.95 6.07
N TYR A 412 -20.53 -17.13 6.72
CA TYR A 412 -21.81 -17.47 6.10
C TYR A 412 -22.95 -16.74 6.82
N GLY A 413 -23.94 -16.24 6.06
CA GLY A 413 -25.12 -15.58 6.62
C GLY A 413 -24.87 -14.17 7.19
N ALA A 414 -23.82 -13.50 6.70
CA ALA A 414 -23.43 -12.16 7.16
C ALA A 414 -24.38 -11.06 6.66
N GLY A 415 -24.44 -9.96 7.43
CA GLY A 415 -25.18 -8.75 7.08
C GLY A 415 -26.71 -8.90 7.02
N LEU A 416 -27.28 -10.00 7.54
CA LEU A 416 -28.71 -10.25 7.58
C LEU A 416 -29.43 -9.39 8.65
N PRO A 417 -30.75 -9.17 8.55
CA PRO A 417 -31.54 -8.66 9.67
C PRO A 417 -31.64 -9.72 10.79
N ALA A 418 -31.85 -9.28 12.03
CA ALA A 418 -32.18 -10.20 13.12
C ALA A 418 -33.52 -10.91 12.84
N GLY A 419 -33.58 -12.22 13.04
CA GLY A 419 -34.79 -13.00 12.75
C GLY A 419 -34.56 -14.51 12.82
N GLN A 420 -35.66 -15.26 12.96
CA GLN A 420 -35.64 -16.72 12.93
C GLN A 420 -35.05 -17.24 11.62
N SER A 421 -34.25 -18.31 11.67
CA SER A 421 -33.45 -18.90 10.58
C SER A 421 -32.33 -18.03 9.96
N ASN A 422 -32.23 -16.73 10.29
CA ASN A 422 -31.10 -15.90 9.87
C ASN A 422 -29.86 -16.22 10.73
N THR A 423 -29.04 -17.15 10.24
CA THR A 423 -27.95 -17.76 11.01
C THR A 423 -26.59 -17.35 10.47
N PHE A 424 -25.66 -17.03 11.38
CA PHE A 424 -24.27 -16.75 11.04
C PHE A 424 -23.34 -17.86 11.50
N VAL A 425 -22.35 -18.16 10.66
CA VAL A 425 -21.20 -19.03 10.95
C VAL A 425 -19.93 -18.30 10.51
N SER A 426 -18.84 -18.44 11.27
CA SER A 426 -17.49 -18.13 10.77
C SER A 426 -16.52 -19.26 11.06
N PHE A 427 -15.45 -19.36 10.28
CA PHE A 427 -14.34 -20.28 10.48
C PHE A 427 -13.02 -19.60 10.09
N LYS A 428 -11.98 -19.72 10.91
CA LYS A 428 -10.64 -19.19 10.61
C LYS A 428 -9.63 -20.33 10.49
N SER A 429 -8.85 -20.34 9.41
CA SER A 429 -7.63 -21.14 9.28
C SER A 429 -6.71 -20.49 8.25
N GLY A 430 -5.78 -19.68 8.71
CA GLY A 430 -5.03 -18.72 7.88
C GLY A 430 -3.55 -18.61 8.23
N ARG A 431 -2.82 -17.90 7.38
CA ARG A 431 -1.40 -17.57 7.57
C ARG A 431 -1.28 -16.37 8.50
N LEU A 432 -0.29 -16.39 9.39
CA LEU A 432 0.03 -15.28 10.28
C LEU A 432 0.25 -13.97 9.49
N GLY A 433 -0.38 -12.87 9.91
CA GLY A 433 -0.40 -11.59 9.19
C GLY A 433 -1.27 -11.56 7.92
N GLY A 434 -1.97 -12.67 7.61
CA GLY A 434 -2.60 -12.89 6.32
C GLY A 434 -1.61 -13.30 5.23
N ARG A 435 -2.12 -13.99 4.19
CA ARG A 435 -1.33 -14.60 3.11
C ARG A 435 -0.34 -13.65 2.44
N ALA A 436 -0.76 -12.43 2.11
CA ALA A 436 0.08 -11.44 1.45
C ALA A 436 1.29 -11.03 2.32
N VAL A 437 1.09 -10.75 3.61
CA VAL A 437 2.18 -10.41 4.53
C VAL A 437 3.09 -11.61 4.74
N TYR A 438 2.52 -12.78 5.02
CA TYR A 438 3.25 -14.02 5.19
C TYR A 438 4.15 -14.31 3.98
N ASP A 439 3.58 -14.35 2.78
CA ASP A 439 4.29 -14.69 1.56
C ASP A 439 5.36 -13.62 1.23
N ILE A 440 5.09 -12.33 1.46
CA ILE A 440 6.10 -11.25 1.37
C ILE A 440 7.26 -11.43 2.37
N VAL A 441 6.99 -11.85 3.61
CA VAL A 441 8.02 -12.07 4.64
C VAL A 441 8.92 -13.27 4.32
N HIS A 442 8.36 -14.33 3.73
CA HIS A 442 9.08 -15.57 3.43
C HIS A 442 9.82 -15.51 2.08
N ASP A 443 9.16 -15.04 1.00
CA ASP A 443 9.76 -14.94 -0.33
C ASP A 443 10.67 -13.71 -0.49
N LYS A 444 10.48 -12.68 0.34
CA LYS A 444 11.26 -11.44 0.39
C LYS A 444 11.38 -10.70 -0.96
N PRO A 445 10.27 -10.44 -1.68
CA PRO A 445 10.28 -9.77 -2.98
C PRO A 445 10.69 -8.28 -2.91
N TYR A 446 10.70 -7.67 -1.73
CA TYR A 446 10.93 -6.24 -1.55
C TYR A 446 12.12 -5.95 -0.62
N SER A 447 13.18 -5.36 -1.18
CA SER A 447 14.44 -5.05 -0.47
C SER A 447 14.33 -4.00 0.65
N TRP A 448 13.16 -3.39 0.83
CA TRP A 448 12.85 -2.43 1.88
C TRP A 448 11.98 -3.02 3.01
N VAL A 449 11.66 -4.33 2.94
CA VAL A 449 10.92 -5.10 3.94
C VAL A 449 11.89 -6.07 4.63
N ASP A 450 12.11 -5.90 5.93
CA ASP A 450 13.04 -6.71 6.73
C ASP A 450 12.32 -7.89 7.42
N GLY A 451 11.57 -8.66 6.62
CA GLY A 451 10.73 -9.76 7.10
C GLY A 451 9.80 -9.33 8.26
N TRP A 452 9.73 -10.13 9.32
CA TRP A 452 8.90 -9.86 10.50
C TRP A 452 9.28 -8.60 11.30
N ASN A 453 10.45 -7.96 11.04
CA ASN A 453 10.76 -6.64 11.62
C ASN A 453 9.95 -5.51 10.96
N SER A 454 9.38 -5.74 9.77
CA SER A 454 8.57 -4.80 9.01
C SER A 454 7.06 -4.97 9.19
N PHE A 455 6.62 -5.87 10.08
CA PHE A 455 5.20 -6.13 10.39
C PHE A 455 5.01 -6.41 11.89
N ASN A 456 3.76 -6.56 12.34
CA ASN A 456 3.43 -6.77 13.76
C ASN A 456 2.06 -7.44 13.94
N PRO A 457 1.97 -8.78 13.82
CA PRO A 457 0.73 -9.53 14.08
C PRO A 457 0.50 -9.73 15.61
N GLY A 458 0.98 -8.83 16.47
CA GLY A 458 0.88 -8.96 17.93
C GLY A 458 -0.55 -8.97 18.49
N HIS A 459 -1.50 -8.46 17.70
CA HIS A 459 -2.94 -8.46 17.95
C HIS A 459 -3.66 -9.73 17.47
N GLU A 460 -3.03 -10.57 16.64
CA GLU A 460 -3.59 -11.89 16.28
C GLU A 460 -3.63 -12.84 17.48
N HIS A 461 -4.47 -13.86 17.36
CA HIS A 461 -4.69 -14.88 18.39
C HIS A 461 -4.12 -16.25 17.97
N PRO A 462 -3.83 -17.13 18.93
CA PRO A 462 -3.65 -18.57 18.69
C PRO A 462 -5.02 -19.23 18.45
N ASP A 463 -5.63 -18.92 17.30
CA ASP A 463 -7.04 -19.16 16.94
C ASP A 463 -7.23 -19.96 15.64
N GLN A 464 -6.20 -20.65 15.15
CA GLN A 464 -6.32 -21.40 13.89
C GLN A 464 -7.26 -22.61 14.06
N ASN A 465 -8.14 -22.83 13.08
CA ASN A 465 -9.34 -23.68 13.17
C ASN A 465 -10.40 -23.22 14.20
N SER A 466 -10.42 -21.95 14.64
CA SER A 466 -11.55 -21.41 15.41
C SER A 466 -12.82 -21.28 14.57
N PHE A 467 -13.96 -21.15 15.24
CA PHE A 467 -15.24 -20.87 14.60
C PHE A 467 -16.16 -20.07 15.54
N THR A 468 -17.18 -19.43 14.96
CA THR A 468 -18.32 -18.88 15.70
C THR A 468 -19.63 -19.40 15.11
N PHE A 469 -20.68 -19.43 15.94
CA PHE A 469 -22.00 -19.90 15.54
C PHE A 469 -23.09 -19.07 16.24
N ALA A 470 -23.90 -18.39 15.44
CA ALA A 470 -25.03 -17.57 15.89
C ALA A 470 -26.34 -17.98 15.19
N PRO A 471 -26.93 -19.13 15.58
CA PRO A 471 -28.21 -19.59 15.03
C PRO A 471 -29.36 -18.62 15.34
N ASN A 472 -30.18 -18.30 14.33
CA ASN A 472 -31.23 -17.27 14.42
C ASN A 472 -30.72 -15.86 14.82
N GLY A 473 -29.42 -15.59 14.67
CA GLY A 473 -28.76 -14.37 15.13
C GLY A 473 -28.41 -14.36 16.62
N GLN A 474 -28.88 -15.33 17.41
CA GLN A 474 -28.46 -15.49 18.80
C GLN A 474 -27.09 -16.15 18.84
N VAL A 475 -26.09 -15.44 19.36
CA VAL A 475 -24.73 -15.98 19.52
C VAL A 475 -24.74 -17.13 20.52
N PHE A 476 -24.32 -18.32 20.08
CA PHE A 476 -24.23 -19.54 20.88
C PHE A 476 -22.76 -19.94 21.11
N VAL A 477 -21.92 -19.83 20.09
CA VAL A 477 -20.46 -19.94 20.18
C VAL A 477 -19.83 -18.64 19.67
N SER A 478 -19.04 -17.96 20.51
CA SER A 478 -18.40 -16.67 20.22
C SER A 478 -16.88 -16.74 20.32
N GLU A 479 -16.15 -15.86 19.63
CA GLU A 479 -14.76 -15.56 20.04
C GLU A 479 -14.72 -14.81 21.39
N ALA A 480 -13.58 -14.87 22.08
CA ALA A 480 -13.41 -14.30 23.42
C ALA A 480 -13.07 -12.79 23.45
N LEU A 481 -12.99 -12.11 22.29
CA LEU A 481 -12.63 -10.70 22.16
C LEU A 481 -11.22 -10.38 22.72
N TYR A 482 -10.89 -9.09 22.88
CA TYR A 482 -9.58 -8.60 23.34
C TYR A 482 -9.12 -9.29 24.63
N GLY A 483 -7.95 -9.95 24.59
CA GLY A 483 -7.48 -10.76 25.71
C GLY A 483 -5.99 -11.15 25.62
N PRO A 484 -5.45 -11.80 26.66
CA PRO A 484 -4.13 -12.41 26.61
C PRO A 484 -4.14 -13.59 25.62
N LYS A 485 -3.02 -13.81 24.92
CA LYS A 485 -2.90 -14.81 23.86
C LYS A 485 -2.65 -16.19 24.48
N TYR A 486 -3.74 -16.88 24.78
CA TYR A 486 -3.76 -18.30 25.15
C TYR A 486 -4.70 -19.05 24.22
N SER A 487 -4.31 -20.23 23.75
CA SER A 487 -5.11 -21.03 22.81
C SER A 487 -6.44 -21.47 23.41
N TYR A 488 -6.46 -21.76 24.71
CA TYR A 488 -7.67 -22.17 25.43
C TYR A 488 -8.74 -21.06 25.53
N LEU A 489 -8.43 -19.81 25.18
CA LEU A 489 -9.40 -18.70 25.10
C LEU A 489 -10.02 -18.55 23.72
N ASN A 490 -9.58 -19.31 22.72
CA ASN A 490 -10.20 -19.34 21.39
C ASN A 490 -10.91 -20.69 21.20
N ASN A 491 -11.80 -20.79 20.22
CA ASN A 491 -12.61 -22.00 20.00
C ASN A 491 -11.82 -23.13 19.30
N VAL A 492 -10.65 -23.52 19.82
CA VAL A 492 -9.65 -24.40 19.18
C VAL A 492 -9.33 -25.66 20.02
N LEU A 493 -8.37 -26.46 19.55
CA LEU A 493 -7.84 -27.63 20.25
C LEU A 493 -6.52 -27.31 20.98
N VAL A 494 -6.27 -28.00 22.10
CA VAL A 494 -4.97 -28.07 22.79
C VAL A 494 -4.60 -29.52 23.09
N PHE A 495 -3.32 -29.80 23.29
CA PHE A 495 -2.78 -31.16 23.37
C PHE A 495 -1.92 -31.41 24.61
N SER A 496 -1.88 -32.67 25.07
CA SER A 496 -1.13 -33.07 26.27
C SER A 496 -0.73 -34.56 26.25
N PRO A 497 0.41 -34.94 26.85
CA PRO A 497 1.48 -34.05 27.32
C PRO A 497 2.27 -33.46 26.14
N SER A 498 2.63 -32.18 26.21
CA SER A 498 3.55 -31.58 25.23
C SER A 498 4.94 -31.33 25.81
N PRO A 499 6.03 -31.66 25.10
CA PRO A 499 7.41 -31.38 25.54
C PRO A 499 7.76 -29.88 25.61
N THR A 500 7.04 -29.02 24.89
CA THR A 500 7.33 -27.59 24.73
C THR A 500 6.41 -26.66 25.53
N SER A 501 5.53 -27.22 26.37
CA SER A 501 4.54 -26.48 27.17
C SER A 501 5.19 -25.44 28.08
N GLN A 502 4.81 -24.16 27.92
CA GLN A 502 5.44 -23.04 28.65
C GLN A 502 4.62 -22.53 29.84
N CYS A 503 3.29 -22.42 29.72
CA CYS A 503 2.43 -21.86 30.78
C CYS A 503 1.33 -22.78 31.33
N ASN A 504 0.88 -23.79 30.57
CA ASN A 504 -0.30 -24.60 30.91
C ASN A 504 0.02 -26.08 31.23
N SER A 505 1.26 -26.36 31.66
CA SER A 505 1.82 -27.72 31.77
C SER A 505 0.92 -28.71 32.51
N PRO A 506 0.65 -29.90 31.96
CA PRO A 506 1.28 -30.53 30.79
C PRO A 506 0.67 -30.16 29.41
N TRP A 507 -0.25 -29.20 29.34
CA TRP A 507 -0.95 -28.79 28.11
C TRP A 507 -0.24 -27.68 27.35
N GLU A 508 -0.34 -27.72 26.02
CA GLU A 508 0.09 -26.66 25.11
C GLU A 508 -0.87 -26.58 23.93
N GLY A 509 -1.12 -25.37 23.45
CA GLY A 509 -1.90 -25.11 22.24
C GLY A 509 -1.01 -24.72 21.05
N GLN A 510 -1.35 -23.60 20.41
CA GLN A 510 -0.70 -23.10 19.21
C GLN A 510 0.50 -22.19 19.55
N LEU A 511 1.40 -22.10 18.59
CA LEU A 511 2.64 -21.32 18.66
C LEU A 511 2.37 -19.83 18.93
N GLY A 512 3.26 -19.21 19.71
CA GLY A 512 3.17 -17.79 20.07
C GLY A 512 2.29 -17.46 21.28
N GLU A 513 1.64 -18.44 21.91
CA GLU A 513 0.79 -18.23 23.10
C GLU A 513 1.58 -17.87 24.39
N CYS A 514 0.90 -17.82 25.54
CA CYS A 514 1.45 -17.53 26.87
C CYS A 514 1.90 -16.07 27.14
N ALA A 515 1.35 -15.07 26.44
CA ALA A 515 1.70 -13.66 26.63
C ALA A 515 0.53 -12.69 26.38
N LYS A 516 0.70 -11.38 26.68
CA LYS A 516 -0.32 -10.35 26.39
C LYS A 516 -0.52 -10.17 24.88
N TRP A 517 0.59 -10.11 24.16
CA TRP A 517 0.68 -10.04 22.70
C TRP A 517 1.13 -11.40 22.18
N LEU A 518 0.86 -11.70 20.90
CA LEU A 518 1.36 -12.91 20.28
C LEU A 518 2.90 -12.85 20.24
N ARG A 519 3.60 -13.97 20.45
CA ARG A 519 5.07 -14.01 20.39
C ARG A 519 5.59 -14.39 19.01
N TRP A 520 5.21 -13.62 17.98
CA TRP A 520 5.60 -13.90 16.58
C TRP A 520 7.10 -13.83 16.32
N THR A 521 7.87 -13.21 17.22
CA THR A 521 9.33 -13.12 17.19
C THR A 521 10.06 -14.34 17.77
N ASP A 522 9.36 -15.26 18.44
CA ASP A 522 9.95 -16.47 18.99
C ASP A 522 10.25 -17.49 17.86
N GLU A 523 11.27 -18.32 18.05
CA GLU A 523 11.79 -19.22 17.01
C GLU A 523 10.70 -20.17 16.47
N GLY A 524 10.51 -20.16 15.14
CA GLY A 524 9.49 -20.96 14.44
C GLY A 524 8.05 -20.46 14.55
N VAL A 525 7.74 -19.45 15.38
CA VAL A 525 6.39 -18.88 15.45
C VAL A 525 6.07 -18.06 14.20
N GLY A 526 7.06 -17.37 13.63
CA GLY A 526 6.91 -16.61 12.38
C GLY A 526 6.54 -17.46 11.15
N ASP A 527 6.77 -18.78 11.18
CA ASP A 527 6.39 -19.73 10.14
C ASP A 527 4.95 -20.26 10.34
N ALA A 528 4.29 -19.97 11.46
CA ALA A 528 3.03 -20.60 11.86
C ALA A 528 1.85 -20.25 10.93
N ARG A 529 1.01 -21.26 10.64
CA ARG A 529 -0.18 -21.10 9.80
C ARG A 529 -1.23 -22.20 9.99
N GLY A 530 -2.49 -21.84 9.82
CA GLY A 530 -3.55 -22.72 9.32
C GLY A 530 -3.80 -22.49 7.82
N GLU A 531 -4.63 -23.33 7.21
CA GLU A 531 -5.10 -23.15 5.83
C GLU A 531 -6.51 -23.75 5.65
N VAL A 532 -7.46 -22.94 5.16
CA VAL A 532 -8.77 -23.42 4.69
C VAL A 532 -8.57 -24.31 3.46
N ILE A 533 -8.96 -25.58 3.56
CA ILE A 533 -8.77 -26.61 2.53
C ILE A 533 -9.96 -26.66 1.56
N VAL A 534 -11.18 -26.50 2.08
CA VAL A 534 -12.42 -26.46 1.29
C VAL A 534 -13.39 -25.47 1.92
N ALA A 535 -14.13 -24.74 1.10
CA ALA A 535 -15.30 -23.97 1.50
C ALA A 535 -16.36 -24.05 0.38
N SER A 536 -17.61 -24.38 0.73
CA SER A 536 -18.70 -24.52 -0.24
C SER A 536 -20.09 -24.31 0.39
N GLU A 537 -21.00 -23.67 -0.34
CA GLU A 537 -22.42 -23.51 0.03
C GLU A 537 -23.33 -24.28 -0.95
N HIS A 538 -24.45 -24.81 -0.46
CA HIS A 538 -25.53 -25.32 -1.30
C HIS A 538 -26.89 -25.10 -0.63
N ARG A 539 -27.65 -24.12 -1.14
CA ARG A 539 -28.93 -23.67 -0.57
C ARG A 539 -28.74 -23.11 0.83
N ASP A 540 -29.32 -23.75 1.85
CA ASP A 540 -29.27 -23.38 3.26
C ASP A 540 -28.17 -24.13 4.04
N THR A 541 -27.46 -25.06 3.40
CA THR A 541 -26.34 -25.81 3.99
C THR A 541 -24.98 -25.30 3.52
N MET A 542 -23.97 -25.47 4.38
CA MET A 542 -22.59 -25.13 4.05
C MET A 542 -21.61 -26.16 4.62
N PHE A 543 -20.48 -26.30 3.94
CA PHE A 543 -19.33 -27.10 4.36
C PHE A 543 -18.07 -26.23 4.31
N VAL A 544 -17.27 -26.25 5.38
CA VAL A 544 -15.93 -25.65 5.41
C VAL A 544 -14.98 -26.56 6.17
N SER A 545 -13.72 -26.61 5.77
CA SER A 545 -12.68 -27.33 6.52
C SER A 545 -11.32 -26.65 6.45
N GLY A 546 -10.50 -26.85 7.48
CA GLY A 546 -9.15 -26.30 7.58
C GLY A 546 -8.18 -27.23 8.29
N GLU A 547 -6.90 -27.11 7.92
CA GLU A 547 -5.77 -27.82 8.51
C GLU A 547 -4.93 -26.83 9.32
N ALA A 548 -4.66 -27.15 10.59
CA ALA A 548 -3.95 -26.27 11.51
C ALA A 548 -2.67 -26.89 12.09
N VAL A 549 -2.19 -28.05 11.63
CA VAL A 549 -0.99 -28.71 12.18
C VAL A 549 0.26 -27.80 12.22
N SER A 550 0.42 -26.91 11.24
CA SER A 550 1.51 -25.92 11.20
C SER A 550 1.33 -24.72 12.15
N ALA A 551 0.25 -24.67 12.93
CA ALA A 551 0.08 -23.75 14.05
C ALA A 551 0.53 -24.36 15.39
N TYR A 552 0.83 -25.66 15.46
CA TYR A 552 1.25 -26.36 16.68
C TYR A 552 2.74 -26.70 16.69
N SER A 553 3.33 -26.85 17.88
CA SER A 553 4.73 -27.24 18.03
C SER A 553 5.05 -28.59 17.36
N PRO A 554 6.05 -28.66 16.46
CA PRO A 554 6.49 -29.92 15.86
C PRO A 554 6.94 -30.98 16.88
N ALA A 555 7.30 -30.57 18.11
CA ALA A 555 7.64 -31.49 19.20
C ALA A 555 6.44 -32.35 19.67
N MET A 556 5.19 -31.93 19.42
CA MET A 556 4.00 -32.74 19.62
C MET A 556 3.89 -33.91 18.63
N ARG A 557 4.58 -33.81 17.48
CA ARG A 557 4.59 -34.81 16.39
C ARG A 557 3.18 -35.19 15.94
N LEU A 558 2.35 -34.17 15.77
CA LEU A 558 1.08 -34.25 15.05
C LEU A 558 1.37 -34.38 13.53
N LYS A 559 0.43 -34.92 12.78
CA LYS A 559 0.45 -35.03 11.31
C LYS A 559 -0.63 -34.15 10.67
N SER A 560 -1.79 -34.12 11.30
CA SER A 560 -2.97 -33.37 10.89
C SER A 560 -3.72 -32.93 12.14
N VAL A 561 -4.16 -31.66 12.14
CA VAL A 561 -5.13 -31.08 13.07
C VAL A 561 -6.22 -30.49 12.21
N PHE A 562 -7.02 -31.36 11.61
CA PHE A 562 -8.05 -31.02 10.65
C PHE A 562 -9.40 -30.80 11.36
N ARG A 563 -10.09 -29.72 11.02
CA ARG A 563 -11.47 -29.47 11.45
C ARG A 563 -12.36 -29.26 10.24
N ALA A 564 -13.57 -29.81 10.28
CA ALA A 564 -14.64 -29.48 9.37
C ALA A 564 -15.90 -29.02 10.12
N LEU A 565 -16.62 -28.06 9.54
CA LEU A 565 -17.96 -27.66 9.98
C LEU A 565 -18.97 -28.02 8.87
N VAL A 566 -20.10 -28.59 9.25
CA VAL A 566 -21.23 -28.87 8.35
C VAL A 566 -22.49 -28.24 8.92
N LEU A 567 -22.99 -27.18 8.29
CA LEU A 567 -24.29 -26.60 8.64
C LEU A 567 -25.37 -27.45 7.94
N LEU A 568 -26.03 -28.31 8.71
CA LEU A 568 -27.02 -29.28 8.21
C LEU A 568 -28.39 -28.63 7.92
N ASN A 569 -28.66 -27.51 8.58
CA ASN A 569 -29.74 -26.55 8.34
C ASN A 569 -29.44 -25.29 9.16
N SER A 570 -30.25 -24.24 9.05
CA SER A 570 -30.05 -22.96 9.75
C SER A 570 -29.90 -23.05 11.28
N GLN A 571 -30.28 -24.13 11.96
CA GLN A 571 -30.17 -24.26 13.42
C GLN A 571 -29.23 -25.39 13.89
N MET A 572 -28.65 -26.18 12.98
CA MET A 572 -27.87 -27.37 13.31
C MET A 572 -26.50 -27.36 12.64
N LEU A 573 -25.45 -27.12 13.43
CA LEU A 573 -24.05 -27.21 13.03
C LEU A 573 -23.42 -28.49 13.58
N LEU A 574 -22.85 -29.31 12.70
CA LEU A 574 -21.97 -30.41 13.06
C LEU A 574 -20.52 -29.91 13.02
N VAL A 575 -19.77 -30.17 14.09
CA VAL A 575 -18.31 -29.93 14.16
C VAL A 575 -17.63 -31.29 14.16
N LEU A 576 -16.66 -31.48 13.26
CA LEU A 576 -15.86 -32.71 13.16
C LEU A 576 -14.38 -32.36 13.28
N ASP A 577 -13.75 -32.80 14.37
CA ASP A 577 -12.30 -32.75 14.56
C ASP A 577 -11.66 -34.10 14.19
N HIS A 578 -10.62 -34.05 13.37
CA HIS A 578 -9.79 -35.19 13.00
C HIS A 578 -8.32 -34.87 13.31
N VAL A 579 -7.74 -35.60 14.27
CA VAL A 579 -6.34 -35.43 14.67
C VAL A 579 -5.58 -36.71 14.37
N GLU A 580 -4.60 -36.63 13.47
CA GLU A 580 -3.65 -37.71 13.21
C GLU A 580 -2.29 -37.35 13.81
N LYS A 581 -1.59 -38.34 14.38
CA LYS A 581 -0.26 -38.16 15.02
C LYS A 581 0.71 -39.27 14.62
N TRP A 582 2.01 -39.00 14.74
CA TRP A 582 3.02 -40.03 14.54
C TRP A 582 2.97 -41.09 15.66
N ALA A 583 3.39 -42.33 15.37
CA ALA A 583 3.31 -43.45 16.32
C ALA A 583 4.09 -43.20 17.62
N ASP A 584 5.16 -42.41 17.50
CA ASP A 584 6.07 -41.94 18.55
C ASP A 584 5.79 -40.48 18.97
N SER A 585 4.57 -39.99 18.76
CA SER A 585 4.07 -38.72 19.31
C SER A 585 3.83 -38.82 20.83
N PRO A 586 4.35 -37.86 21.63
CA PRO A 586 4.14 -37.83 23.08
C PRO A 586 2.68 -37.59 23.49
N VAL A 587 1.87 -36.98 22.61
CA VAL A 587 0.47 -36.61 22.88
C VAL A 587 -0.38 -37.85 23.14
N LYS A 588 -1.17 -37.79 24.21
CA LYS A 588 -2.11 -38.84 24.67
C LYS A 588 -3.55 -38.33 24.77
N SER A 589 -3.72 -37.03 24.99
CA SER A 589 -5.01 -36.38 25.21
C SER A 589 -5.11 -35.09 24.39
N LEU A 590 -6.34 -34.74 24.01
CA LEU A 590 -6.70 -33.43 23.47
C LEU A 590 -7.81 -32.82 24.32
N SER A 591 -7.98 -31.50 24.25
CA SER A 591 -9.14 -30.78 24.79
C SER A 591 -9.61 -29.76 23.76
N ALA A 592 -10.92 -29.61 23.63
CA ALA A 592 -11.58 -28.64 22.76
C ALA A 592 -12.27 -27.57 23.62
N PHE A 593 -12.16 -26.30 23.22
CA PHE A 593 -12.82 -25.19 23.89
C PHE A 593 -13.92 -24.58 23.02
N PHE A 594 -15.00 -24.15 23.67
CA PHE A 594 -16.13 -23.46 23.06
C PHE A 594 -16.60 -22.38 24.04
N HIS A 595 -16.70 -21.13 23.59
CA HIS A 595 -16.97 -19.98 24.46
C HIS A 595 -18.32 -19.33 24.16
N ASN A 596 -18.90 -18.71 25.20
CA ASN A 596 -19.91 -17.68 25.08
C ASN A 596 -19.53 -16.54 26.03
N LEU A 597 -19.68 -15.28 25.61
CA LEU A 597 -19.33 -14.10 26.40
C LEU A 597 -20.52 -13.41 27.06
N ASP A 598 -21.74 -13.76 26.65
CA ASP A 598 -22.95 -13.04 27.00
C ASP A 598 -23.83 -13.83 27.98
N ILE A 599 -23.78 -15.17 27.92
CA ILE A 599 -24.61 -16.09 28.71
C ILE A 599 -23.81 -17.37 29.04
N ASP A 600 -23.73 -17.72 30.32
CA ASP A 600 -22.99 -18.90 30.79
C ASP A 600 -23.62 -20.23 30.33
N PHE A 601 -22.77 -21.20 29.98
CA PHE A 601 -23.21 -22.56 29.71
C PHE A 601 -23.64 -23.30 31.00
N LYS A 602 -24.63 -24.18 30.86
CA LYS A 602 -25.09 -25.12 31.89
C LYS A 602 -25.00 -26.54 31.34
N TYR A 603 -24.82 -27.55 32.19
CA TYR A 603 -24.99 -28.93 31.73
C TYR A 603 -26.45 -29.18 31.36
N VAL A 604 -26.71 -29.99 30.33
CA VAL A 604 -28.07 -30.45 30.02
C VAL A 604 -28.53 -31.39 31.15
N PRO A 605 -29.65 -31.13 31.85
CA PRO A 605 -30.05 -31.91 33.03
C PRO A 605 -30.32 -33.40 32.79
N PHE A 606 -30.59 -33.77 31.53
CA PHE A 606 -30.76 -35.15 31.07
C PHE A 606 -29.84 -35.37 29.87
N ARG A 607 -29.05 -36.45 29.88
CA ARG A 607 -28.18 -36.82 28.74
C ARG A 607 -29.05 -37.07 27.51
N PHE A 608 -28.60 -36.65 26.32
CA PHE A 608 -29.37 -36.92 25.10
C PHE A 608 -29.38 -38.44 24.83
N MET A 609 -30.59 -39.00 24.70
CA MET A 609 -30.83 -40.45 24.67
C MET A 609 -30.19 -41.21 25.86
N ASP A 610 -30.11 -40.56 27.03
CA ASP A 610 -29.42 -41.01 28.26
C ASP A 610 -27.91 -41.34 28.11
N LYS A 611 -27.36 -41.18 26.90
CA LYS A 611 -26.01 -41.59 26.50
C LYS A 611 -25.04 -40.43 26.34
N TYR A 612 -25.48 -39.32 25.74
CA TYR A 612 -24.57 -38.24 25.32
C TYR A 612 -24.57 -37.08 26.33
N ASN A 613 -23.38 -36.73 26.82
CA ASN A 613 -23.15 -35.50 27.56
C ASN A 613 -23.32 -34.28 26.64
N GLY A 614 -23.73 -33.17 27.24
CA GLY A 614 -23.98 -31.93 26.52
C GLY A 614 -24.03 -30.71 27.41
N ALA A 615 -23.89 -29.55 26.79
CA ALA A 615 -24.05 -28.23 27.40
C ALA A 615 -25.21 -27.47 26.73
N MET A 616 -25.82 -26.55 27.46
CA MET A 616 -26.90 -25.70 26.97
C MET A 616 -26.75 -24.25 27.43
N MET A 617 -27.38 -23.35 26.67
CA MET A 617 -27.53 -21.93 26.94
C MET A 617 -29.03 -21.62 26.84
N ASP A 618 -29.61 -21.07 27.92
CA ASP A 618 -31.02 -20.70 27.98
C ASP A 618 -31.18 -19.22 27.60
N VAL A 619 -32.04 -18.92 26.64
CA VAL A 619 -32.29 -17.56 26.14
C VAL A 619 -33.79 -17.34 26.04
N TRP A 620 -34.37 -16.76 27.09
CA TRP A 620 -35.82 -16.58 27.22
C TRP A 620 -36.53 -17.94 27.03
N ASP A 621 -37.40 -18.07 26.03
CA ASP A 621 -38.16 -19.30 25.74
C ASP A 621 -37.41 -20.29 24.81
N ALA A 622 -36.13 -20.07 24.52
CA ALA A 622 -35.32 -20.88 23.61
C ALA A 622 -34.10 -21.53 24.30
N HIS A 623 -33.91 -22.83 24.08
CA HIS A 623 -32.74 -23.57 24.56
C HIS A 623 -31.77 -23.90 23.41
N TYR A 624 -30.57 -23.36 23.45
CA TYR A 624 -29.49 -23.72 22.53
C TYR A 624 -28.65 -24.83 23.17
N LYS A 625 -28.37 -25.91 22.44
CA LYS A 625 -27.76 -27.14 22.99
C LYS A 625 -26.66 -27.69 22.11
N MET A 626 -25.60 -28.21 22.72
CA MET A 626 -24.50 -28.90 22.06
C MET A 626 -24.24 -30.25 22.75
N PHE A 627 -23.89 -31.27 21.97
CA PHE A 627 -23.60 -32.64 22.43
C PHE A 627 -22.38 -33.16 21.67
N TRP A 628 -21.61 -34.06 22.29
CA TRP A 628 -20.33 -34.52 21.74
C TRP A 628 -20.09 -36.02 21.97
N PHE A 629 -19.38 -36.67 21.05
CA PHE A 629 -18.93 -38.05 21.16
C PHE A 629 -17.72 -38.33 20.26
N ASP A 630 -16.96 -39.39 20.57
CA ASP A 630 -15.84 -39.88 19.75
C ASP A 630 -16.31 -40.82 18.63
N SER A 631 -15.38 -41.28 17.77
CA SER A 631 -15.67 -42.21 16.67
C SER A 631 -16.11 -43.63 17.11
N GLN A 632 -15.99 -43.95 18.40
CA GLN A 632 -16.50 -45.19 19.00
C GLN A 632 -17.86 -44.98 19.69
N GLY A 633 -18.35 -43.74 19.74
CA GLY A 633 -19.62 -43.35 20.35
C GLY A 633 -19.55 -43.13 21.85
N HIS A 634 -18.37 -42.99 22.46
CA HIS A 634 -18.21 -42.55 23.84
C HIS A 634 -18.41 -41.04 23.94
N SER A 635 -19.09 -40.58 24.98
CA SER A 635 -19.26 -39.15 25.26
C SER A 635 -18.47 -38.80 26.53
N PRO A 636 -17.26 -38.21 26.44
CA PRO A 636 -16.49 -37.84 27.62
C PRO A 636 -17.22 -36.81 28.49
N GLU A 637 -16.91 -36.79 29.78
CA GLU A 637 -17.35 -35.72 30.67
C GLU A 637 -16.44 -34.50 30.50
N THR A 638 -17.03 -33.31 30.39
CA THR A 638 -16.33 -32.05 30.17
C THR A 638 -16.28 -31.22 31.45
N ARG A 639 -15.73 -30.00 31.36
CA ARG A 639 -15.80 -29.00 32.43
C ARG A 639 -16.35 -27.70 31.86
N ILE A 640 -17.46 -27.23 32.45
CA ILE A 640 -17.88 -25.84 32.34
C ILE A 640 -17.06 -25.03 33.35
N GLN A 641 -16.54 -23.88 32.93
CA GLN A 641 -15.72 -22.99 33.76
C GLN A 641 -16.04 -21.53 33.43
N GLU A 642 -16.39 -20.75 34.45
CA GLU A 642 -16.39 -19.28 34.39
C GLU A 642 -14.95 -18.77 34.47
N ALA A 643 -14.61 -17.74 33.68
CA ALA A 643 -13.25 -17.19 33.59
C ALA A 643 -13.27 -15.66 33.52
N GLU A 644 -13.34 -14.98 34.67
CA GLU A 644 -13.27 -13.52 34.73
C GLU A 644 -11.90 -12.99 34.26
N GLN A 645 -11.89 -12.17 33.20
CA GLN A 645 -10.67 -11.49 32.74
C GLN A 645 -10.50 -10.11 33.40
N ALA A 646 -9.24 -9.66 33.55
CA ALA A 646 -8.89 -8.41 34.23
C ALA A 646 -9.54 -7.12 33.63
N ALA A 647 -10.03 -7.17 32.38
CA ALA A 647 -10.80 -6.08 31.78
C ALA A 647 -12.18 -5.86 32.46
N GLU A 648 -12.75 -6.90 33.06
CA GLU A 648 -14.10 -6.90 33.65
C GLU A 648 -14.15 -6.31 35.07
N PHE A 649 -13.04 -6.39 35.82
CA PHE A 649 -12.96 -5.90 37.20
C PHE A 649 -13.40 -4.42 37.34
N LYS A 650 -13.04 -3.59 36.37
CA LYS A 650 -13.46 -2.17 36.30
C LYS A 650 -14.94 -1.98 35.93
N LYS A 651 -15.57 -2.94 35.24
CA LYS A 651 -17.02 -2.91 34.96
C LYS A 651 -17.83 -3.31 36.18
N ARG A 652 -17.50 -4.42 36.85
CA ARG A 652 -18.35 -5.02 37.90
C ARG A 652 -18.56 -4.06 39.08
N LEU A 653 -17.53 -3.32 39.50
CA LEU A 653 -17.64 -2.30 40.55
C LEU A 653 -18.59 -1.15 40.17
N MET A 654 -18.55 -0.69 38.92
CA MET A 654 -19.47 0.35 38.42
C MET A 654 -20.91 -0.15 38.25
N ARG A 655 -21.14 -1.43 37.91
CA ARG A 655 -22.51 -1.99 37.80
C ARG A 655 -23.27 -1.91 39.13
N TYR A 656 -22.61 -2.15 40.26
CA TYR A 656 -23.25 -2.03 41.58
C TYR A 656 -23.63 -0.57 41.92
N ALA A 657 -22.75 0.39 41.64
CA ALA A 657 -23.08 1.81 41.81
C ALA A 657 -24.22 2.26 40.87
N LEU A 658 -24.21 1.80 39.61
CA LEU A 658 -25.25 2.12 38.63
C LEU A 658 -26.62 1.52 39.01
N LEU A 659 -26.65 0.33 39.61
CA LEU A 659 -27.88 -0.28 40.15
C LEU A 659 -28.50 0.58 41.26
N SER A 660 -27.70 1.14 42.16
CA SER A 660 -28.20 2.08 43.18
C SER A 660 -28.81 3.35 42.57
N VAL A 661 -28.20 3.87 41.50
CA VAL A 661 -28.73 5.05 40.76
C VAL A 661 -29.99 4.70 39.96
N LEU A 662 -30.05 3.52 39.34
CA LEU A 662 -31.22 3.04 38.60
C LEU A 662 -32.44 2.85 39.51
N VAL A 663 -32.27 2.33 40.72
CA VAL A 663 -33.37 2.21 41.69
C VAL A 663 -33.91 3.59 42.09
N LEU A 664 -33.05 4.59 42.29
CA LEU A 664 -33.47 5.98 42.54
C LEU A 664 -34.21 6.57 41.33
N TRP A 665 -33.72 6.34 40.10
CA TRP A 665 -34.37 6.80 38.87
C TRP A 665 -35.74 6.15 38.63
N ILE A 666 -35.91 4.86 38.96
CA ILE A 666 -37.21 4.18 38.85
C ILE A 666 -38.24 4.78 39.81
N VAL A 667 -37.81 5.21 41.01
CA VAL A 667 -38.69 5.91 41.98
C VAL A 667 -39.15 7.26 41.44
N GLU A 668 -38.30 8.04 40.76
CA GLU A 668 -38.74 9.27 40.09
C GLU A 668 -39.63 8.99 38.85
N LEU A 669 -39.29 7.99 38.03
CA LEU A 669 -40.03 7.69 36.79
C LEU A 669 -41.49 7.27 37.07
N LEU A 670 -41.70 6.51 38.15
CA LEU A 670 -43.03 6.14 38.67
C LEU A 670 -43.86 7.35 39.16
N PHE A 671 -43.22 8.47 39.47
CA PHE A 671 -43.88 9.71 39.88
C PHE A 671 -44.36 10.58 38.72
N VAL A 672 -43.84 10.35 37.49
CA VAL A 672 -44.06 11.21 36.32
C VAL A 672 -44.92 10.53 35.24
N SER A 673 -44.94 9.20 35.17
CA SER A 673 -45.59 8.43 34.10
C SER A 673 -47.12 8.25 34.25
N ASN A 674 -47.88 9.32 34.53
CA ASN A 674 -49.34 9.24 34.73
C ASN A 674 -50.14 10.26 33.89
N SER A 675 -50.00 10.24 32.55
CA SER A 675 -50.86 10.98 31.60
C SER A 675 -50.77 10.50 30.13
N CYS A 676 -51.94 10.17 29.56
CA CYS A 676 -52.37 10.30 28.14
C CYS A 676 -51.70 9.50 26.99
N ASP A 677 -52.17 8.27 26.82
CA ASP A 677 -52.80 7.64 25.62
C ASP A 677 -52.78 8.26 24.18
N GLN A 678 -52.60 7.32 23.22
CA GLN A 678 -53.37 7.06 21.97
C GLN A 678 -53.19 7.83 20.61
N LEU A 679 -52.75 7.03 19.60
CA LEU A 679 -53.38 6.69 18.28
C LEU A 679 -53.52 7.76 17.15
N LEU A 680 -53.60 7.45 15.82
CA LEU A 680 -54.01 6.25 15.04
C LEU A 680 -53.33 6.13 13.63
N CYS A 681 -53.64 5.05 12.91
CA CYS A 681 -53.05 4.46 11.66
C CYS A 681 -53.33 5.13 10.28
N GLY A 682 -52.67 4.65 9.20
CA GLY A 682 -52.98 4.95 7.77
C GLY A 682 -52.18 4.15 6.70
N VAL A 683 -52.66 4.03 5.43
CA VAL A 683 -52.10 3.20 4.31
C VAL A 683 -52.54 3.76 2.90
N LYS A 684 -52.19 3.28 1.67
CA LYS A 684 -51.72 1.98 1.10
C LYS A 684 -50.84 2.15 -0.19
N TRP A 685 -50.87 1.26 -1.21
CA TRP A 685 -49.93 1.18 -2.38
C TRP A 685 -50.56 0.82 -3.77
N LYS A 686 -49.94 1.31 -4.89
CA LYS A 686 -49.93 0.81 -6.32
C LYS A 686 -49.14 1.79 -7.24
N GLY A 687 -48.67 1.50 -8.48
CA GLY A 687 -48.43 0.23 -9.20
C GLY A 687 -48.47 0.26 -10.77
N ALA A 688 -47.32 0.09 -11.46
CA ALA A 688 -47.10 -0.22 -12.91
C ALA A 688 -47.43 0.88 -13.99
N ASP A 689 -46.98 0.91 -15.27
CA ASP A 689 -46.20 -0.04 -16.13
C ASP A 689 -45.63 0.57 -17.49
N THR A 690 -44.56 -0.01 -18.10
CA THR A 690 -44.10 0.05 -19.55
C THR A 690 -43.79 1.41 -20.30
N LYS A 691 -43.11 1.57 -21.49
CA LYS A 691 -42.29 0.74 -22.46
C LYS A 691 -41.32 1.58 -23.37
N SER A 692 -40.64 0.94 -24.35
CA SER A 692 -39.45 1.34 -25.19
C SER A 692 -39.68 1.82 -26.65
N VAL A 693 -38.67 2.47 -27.30
CA VAL A 693 -38.44 2.58 -28.80
C VAL A 693 -36.90 2.64 -29.12
N VAL A 694 -36.46 2.48 -30.41
CA VAL A 694 -35.13 1.97 -30.85
C VAL A 694 -34.40 2.74 -32.01
N SER A 695 -33.06 2.80 -31.91
CA SER A 695 -31.90 2.96 -32.86
C SER A 695 -31.89 3.67 -34.24
N LYS A 696 -30.74 4.35 -34.50
CA LYS A 696 -29.93 4.49 -35.76
C LYS A 696 -28.74 5.47 -35.54
N GLN A 697 -27.62 5.56 -36.29
CA GLN A 697 -27.01 4.84 -37.45
C GLN A 697 -25.48 5.15 -37.47
N ILE A 698 -24.55 4.19 -37.27
CA ILE A 698 -23.74 3.42 -38.27
C ILE A 698 -22.79 4.22 -39.20
N ARG A 699 -21.47 3.91 -39.08
CA ARG A 699 -20.30 4.04 -40.00
C ARG A 699 -19.74 5.41 -40.45
N LEU A 700 -18.43 5.60 -40.24
CA LEU A 700 -17.43 5.93 -41.29
C LEU A 700 -15.96 5.82 -40.79
N TYR A 701 -15.01 5.71 -41.72
CA TYR A 701 -13.53 5.76 -41.59
C TYR A 701 -12.77 4.63 -40.84
N GLU A 702 -12.31 3.66 -41.63
CA GLU A 702 -10.97 3.06 -41.50
C GLU A 702 -10.04 3.65 -42.58
N GLN A 703 -8.72 3.73 -42.33
CA GLN A 703 -7.65 3.30 -43.26
C GLN A 703 -6.23 3.61 -42.73
N ARG A 704 -5.25 2.87 -43.27
CA ARG A 704 -3.78 2.94 -43.04
C ARG A 704 -3.29 2.61 -41.61
N ARG A 705 -2.71 1.41 -41.48
CA ARG A 705 -1.70 1.07 -40.45
C ARG A 705 -0.45 0.53 -41.13
N LEU A 706 0.72 0.81 -40.55
CA LEU A 706 1.97 0.11 -40.83
C LEU A 706 2.04 -1.14 -39.93
N PRO A 707 2.79 -2.20 -40.31
CA PRO A 707 2.98 -3.37 -39.46
C PRO A 707 3.82 -2.99 -38.22
N LEU A 708 3.38 -3.45 -37.05
CA LEU A 708 4.11 -3.29 -35.79
C LEU A 708 5.39 -4.15 -35.78
N PRO A 709 6.45 -3.74 -35.05
CA PRO A 709 7.72 -4.47 -34.99
C PRO A 709 7.65 -5.72 -34.11
N THR A 710 8.32 -6.79 -34.53
CA THR A 710 8.31 -8.12 -33.88
C THR A 710 9.52 -8.34 -32.96
N VAL A 711 10.63 -7.64 -33.21
CA VAL A 711 11.85 -7.73 -32.39
C VAL A 711 12.37 -6.33 -32.12
N VAL A 712 12.58 -6.00 -30.85
CA VAL A 712 13.06 -4.69 -30.41
C VAL A 712 14.35 -4.86 -29.60
N ILE A 713 15.50 -4.61 -30.22
CA ILE A 713 16.80 -4.76 -29.56
C ILE A 713 17.14 -3.43 -28.88
N THR A 714 17.45 -3.47 -27.57
CA THR A 714 17.80 -2.29 -26.78
C THR A 714 19.15 -2.50 -26.11
N ALA A 715 20.17 -1.75 -26.54
CA ALA A 715 21.56 -2.04 -26.20
C ALA A 715 22.29 -0.84 -25.60
N LEU A 716 23.21 -1.15 -24.68
CA LEU A 716 24.02 -0.23 -23.88
C LEU A 716 25.44 -0.81 -23.72
N PRO A 717 26.49 0.02 -23.70
CA PRO A 717 27.82 -0.42 -23.29
C PRO A 717 27.84 -0.89 -21.82
N GLY A 718 28.14 -2.17 -21.60
CA GLY A 718 28.48 -2.71 -20.27
C GLY A 718 27.34 -2.87 -19.25
N SER A 719 26.10 -3.14 -19.67
CA SER A 719 24.97 -3.41 -18.75
C SER A 719 24.25 -4.74 -19.05
N GLY A 720 24.94 -5.85 -18.83
CA GLY A 720 24.39 -7.20 -19.05
C GLY A 720 23.43 -7.69 -17.97
N VAL A 721 22.21 -8.07 -18.38
CA VAL A 721 21.27 -8.98 -17.68
C VAL A 721 20.56 -9.83 -18.74
N PRO A 722 20.38 -11.16 -18.56
CA PRO A 722 19.60 -11.99 -19.48
C PRO A 722 18.12 -11.60 -19.61
N THR A 723 17.44 -12.14 -20.62
CA THR A 723 15.98 -12.05 -20.76
C THR A 723 15.29 -13.02 -19.82
N GLU A 724 14.45 -12.49 -18.94
CA GLU A 724 14.03 -13.13 -17.69
C GLU A 724 12.82 -14.09 -17.82
N HIS A 725 12.18 -14.18 -18.99
CA HIS A 725 10.89 -14.89 -19.16
C HIS A 725 10.67 -15.60 -20.52
N VAL A 726 11.66 -15.54 -21.43
CA VAL A 726 11.72 -16.39 -22.64
C VAL A 726 13.19 -16.75 -22.82
N ASP A 727 13.52 -18.02 -22.60
CA ASP A 727 14.89 -18.49 -22.74
C ASP A 727 15.35 -18.39 -24.19
N ILE A 728 16.47 -17.69 -24.39
CA ILE A 728 17.26 -17.82 -25.59
C ILE A 728 17.89 -19.22 -25.52
N PRO A 729 17.66 -20.10 -26.51
CA PRO A 729 18.04 -21.51 -26.40
C PRO A 729 19.54 -21.66 -26.14
N GLU A 730 19.90 -22.55 -25.23
CA GLU A 730 21.31 -22.86 -24.93
C GLU A 730 22.06 -23.20 -26.23
N THR A 731 23.06 -22.38 -26.56
CA THR A 731 23.95 -22.61 -27.70
C THR A 731 25.32 -23.02 -27.22
N GLU A 732 26.13 -23.59 -28.12
CA GLU A 732 27.54 -23.92 -27.89
C GLU A 732 28.45 -22.67 -27.69
N PHE A 733 27.86 -21.52 -27.36
CA PHE A 733 28.51 -20.22 -27.27
C PHE A 733 28.03 -19.41 -26.05
N GLU A 734 28.93 -19.16 -25.10
CA GLU A 734 28.68 -18.30 -23.95
C GLU A 734 28.94 -16.83 -24.33
N PHE A 735 27.92 -15.97 -24.22
CA PHE A 735 28.08 -14.53 -24.45
C PHE A 735 28.56 -13.83 -23.18
N ASP A 736 29.73 -13.19 -23.24
CA ASP A 736 30.09 -12.23 -22.21
C ASP A 736 29.18 -10.99 -22.34
N SER A 737 28.23 -10.86 -21.42
CA SER A 737 27.21 -9.80 -21.41
C SER A 737 27.76 -8.37 -21.23
N LEU A 738 29.07 -8.22 -21.07
CA LEU A 738 29.78 -7.00 -20.69
C LEU A 738 30.89 -6.61 -21.66
N VAL A 739 31.58 -7.60 -22.26
CA VAL A 739 32.78 -7.40 -23.11
C VAL A 739 32.83 -8.33 -24.35
N ASP A 740 31.69 -8.76 -24.88
CA ASP A 740 31.64 -9.53 -26.14
C ASP A 740 32.19 -8.72 -27.34
N THR A 741 33.03 -9.38 -28.13
CA THR A 741 33.73 -8.82 -29.32
C THR A 741 33.34 -9.53 -30.62
N CYS A 742 32.43 -10.51 -30.55
CA CYS A 742 32.11 -11.41 -31.63
C CYS A 742 31.01 -10.86 -32.56
N GLU A 743 31.36 -10.71 -33.83
CA GLU A 743 30.51 -10.16 -34.89
C GLU A 743 29.87 -11.27 -35.72
N TRP A 744 28.56 -11.16 -35.99
CA TRP A 744 27.81 -12.09 -36.84
C TRP A 744 27.24 -11.37 -38.06
N SER A 745 27.62 -11.84 -39.24
CA SER A 745 27.28 -11.21 -40.51
C SER A 745 25.97 -11.74 -41.11
N ARG A 746 25.44 -11.03 -42.12
CA ARG A 746 24.37 -11.54 -42.99
C ARG A 746 24.76 -12.86 -43.67
N THR A 747 26.03 -13.04 -44.03
CA THR A 747 26.47 -14.27 -44.70
C THR A 747 26.52 -15.46 -43.73
N ASP A 748 26.73 -15.25 -42.43
CA ASP A 748 26.59 -16.32 -41.43
C ASP A 748 25.14 -16.83 -41.37
N ALA A 749 24.13 -15.96 -41.49
CA ALA A 749 22.72 -16.36 -41.57
C ALA A 749 22.41 -17.13 -42.87
N VAL A 750 22.89 -16.65 -44.02
CA VAL A 750 22.66 -17.28 -45.33
C VAL A 750 23.34 -18.66 -45.44
N HIS A 751 24.55 -18.83 -44.89
CA HIS A 751 25.22 -20.14 -44.83
C HIS A 751 24.67 -21.06 -43.71
N GLY A 752 23.69 -20.59 -42.93
CA GLY A 752 23.08 -21.36 -41.85
C GLY A 752 24.05 -21.68 -40.72
N ARG A 753 24.84 -20.71 -40.26
CA ARG A 753 25.47 -20.74 -38.94
C ARG A 753 24.45 -20.31 -37.87
N PHE A 754 24.67 -20.73 -36.62
CA PHE A 754 23.76 -20.47 -35.50
C PHE A 754 22.30 -20.90 -35.75
N LYS A 755 22.10 -22.04 -36.46
CA LYS A 755 20.78 -22.55 -36.89
C LYS A 755 19.73 -22.62 -35.77
N ILE A 756 20.16 -22.85 -34.53
CA ILE A 756 19.28 -22.88 -33.35
C ILE A 756 18.63 -21.50 -33.13
N ILE A 757 19.44 -20.42 -33.07
CA ILE A 757 18.94 -19.04 -32.91
C ILE A 757 18.19 -18.58 -34.16
N GLN A 758 18.67 -18.93 -35.36
CA GLN A 758 17.98 -18.63 -36.63
C GLN A 758 16.57 -19.26 -36.67
N SER A 759 16.45 -20.53 -36.30
CA SER A 759 15.15 -21.24 -36.25
C SER A 759 14.24 -20.71 -35.14
N TRP A 760 14.81 -20.33 -33.99
CA TRP A 760 14.09 -19.73 -32.88
C TRP A 760 13.50 -18.36 -33.25
N LEU A 761 14.29 -17.47 -33.87
CA LEU A 761 13.82 -16.18 -34.40
C LEU A 761 12.79 -16.36 -35.52
N HIS A 762 13.02 -17.24 -36.50
CA HIS A 762 12.03 -17.54 -37.53
C HIS A 762 10.72 -18.09 -36.95
N SER A 763 10.80 -18.93 -35.90
CA SER A 763 9.60 -19.46 -35.24
C SER A 763 8.83 -18.38 -34.49
N LEU A 764 9.51 -17.44 -33.83
CA LEU A 764 8.89 -16.26 -33.20
C LEU A 764 8.17 -15.38 -34.22
N VAL A 765 8.81 -15.10 -35.37
CA VAL A 765 8.32 -14.16 -36.39
C VAL A 765 7.21 -14.77 -37.26
N HIS A 766 7.35 -16.02 -37.72
CA HIS A 766 6.42 -16.62 -38.69
C HIS A 766 5.22 -17.34 -38.05
N ASN A 767 5.36 -17.88 -36.84
CA ASN A 767 4.23 -18.52 -36.15
C ASN A 767 4.40 -18.46 -34.62
N THR A 768 4.24 -17.24 -34.09
CA THR A 768 4.36 -16.94 -32.66
C THR A 768 3.46 -17.82 -31.77
N LYS A 769 2.27 -18.18 -32.26
CA LYS A 769 1.32 -19.06 -31.55
C LYS A 769 1.88 -20.47 -31.38
N LEU A 770 2.41 -21.05 -32.46
CA LEU A 770 3.07 -22.36 -32.43
C LEU A 770 4.37 -22.31 -31.62
N HIS A 771 5.13 -21.21 -31.70
CA HIS A 771 6.33 -21.00 -30.89
C HIS A 771 6.01 -21.08 -29.39
N LEU A 772 5.05 -20.28 -28.92
CA LEU A 772 4.60 -20.28 -27.53
C LEU A 772 4.03 -21.64 -27.11
N GLN A 773 3.37 -22.39 -28.01
CA GLN A 773 2.87 -23.75 -27.75
C GLN A 773 4.00 -24.79 -27.59
N ASN A 774 5.11 -24.64 -28.30
CA ASN A 774 6.23 -25.59 -28.28
C ASN A 774 7.12 -25.49 -27.03
N ILE A 775 7.06 -24.37 -26.28
CA ILE A 775 7.75 -24.23 -24.99
C ILE A 775 7.20 -25.28 -24.00
N GLN A 776 8.05 -26.18 -23.49
CA GLN A 776 7.58 -27.23 -22.57
C GLN A 776 7.36 -26.65 -21.17
N LEU A 777 6.08 -26.56 -20.77
CA LEU A 777 5.70 -26.28 -19.40
C LEU A 777 5.98 -27.54 -18.56
N ALA A 778 6.83 -27.43 -17.54
CA ALA A 778 7.37 -28.58 -16.81
C ALA A 778 6.35 -29.24 -15.85
N GLU A 779 5.42 -30.02 -16.40
CA GLU A 779 4.56 -30.89 -15.58
C GLU A 779 5.38 -32.02 -14.91
N GLY A 780 4.96 -32.39 -13.70
CA GLY A 780 5.81 -33.17 -12.79
C GLY A 780 5.96 -34.65 -13.14
N SER A 781 7.03 -35.25 -12.59
CA SER A 781 7.24 -36.71 -12.49
C SER A 781 7.56 -37.47 -13.78
N ARG A 782 8.83 -37.37 -14.24
CA ARG A 782 9.73 -38.51 -14.58
C ARG A 782 11.03 -38.05 -15.25
N VAL A 783 12.09 -37.83 -14.46
CA VAL A 783 13.47 -37.74 -14.97
C VAL A 783 14.24 -38.97 -14.49
N LYS A 784 14.73 -39.78 -15.44
CA LYS A 784 15.56 -40.97 -15.14
C LYS A 784 16.95 -40.53 -14.67
N GLN A 785 17.55 -41.26 -13.74
CA GLN A 785 18.95 -41.06 -13.35
C GLN A 785 19.89 -41.48 -14.50
N PRO A 786 20.86 -40.63 -14.91
CA PRO A 786 22.08 -41.09 -15.55
C PRO A 786 22.90 -41.96 -14.58
N GLN A 787 23.65 -42.92 -15.12
CA GLN A 787 24.36 -43.91 -14.31
C GLN A 787 25.65 -43.38 -13.65
N ARG A 788 26.14 -44.12 -12.65
CA ARG A 788 27.39 -43.81 -11.91
C ARG A 788 28.62 -43.82 -12.82
N ALA A 789 29.52 -42.87 -12.60
CA ALA A 789 30.95 -43.01 -12.85
C ALA A 789 31.73 -42.95 -11.51
N SER A 790 32.89 -43.61 -11.44
CA SER A 790 33.64 -43.86 -10.20
C SER A 790 34.56 -42.69 -9.79
N PRO A 791 34.88 -42.51 -8.49
CA PRO A 791 35.69 -41.39 -8.02
C PRO A 791 37.20 -41.66 -8.08
N SER A 792 37.97 -40.71 -8.63
CA SER A 792 39.42 -40.62 -8.44
C SER A 792 39.77 -39.85 -7.16
N ARG A 793 40.93 -40.15 -6.55
CA ARG A 793 41.40 -39.53 -5.30
C ARG A 793 42.18 -38.22 -5.51
N ASP A 794 42.45 -37.56 -4.38
CA ASP A 794 43.46 -36.53 -4.14
C ASP A 794 43.31 -35.11 -4.73
N ARG A 795 42.76 -34.20 -3.92
CA ARG A 795 43.61 -33.33 -3.06
C ARG A 795 42.82 -32.63 -1.94
N LYS A 796 43.53 -32.09 -0.93
CA LYS A 796 42.99 -31.62 0.36
C LYS A 796 42.86 -30.09 0.47
N LYS A 797 41.94 -29.66 1.35
CA LYS A 797 41.84 -28.34 2.04
C LYS A 797 41.69 -27.06 1.20
N ARG A 798 40.45 -26.59 1.11
CA ARG A 798 40.09 -25.22 1.57
C ARG A 798 38.63 -25.23 2.06
N SER A 799 38.35 -24.60 3.20
CA SER A 799 36.99 -24.51 3.76
C SER A 799 36.25 -23.27 3.25
N ARG A 800 35.05 -23.49 2.72
CA ARG A 800 33.97 -22.49 2.61
C ARG A 800 32.69 -23.15 3.11
N ARG A 801 31.72 -22.35 3.61
CA ARG A 801 30.38 -22.86 3.96
C ARG A 801 29.78 -23.55 2.73
N ARG A 802 29.18 -24.73 2.95
CA ARG A 802 28.28 -25.35 1.97
C ARG A 802 26.87 -24.85 2.26
N GLU A 803 26.24 -24.22 1.30
CA GLU A 803 24.78 -24.10 1.29
C GLU A 803 24.17 -25.49 1.04
N PRO A 804 22.99 -25.81 1.60
CA PRO A 804 22.26 -27.03 1.29
C PRO A 804 21.86 -27.09 -0.19
N ALA A 805 22.23 -28.18 -0.88
CA ALA A 805 21.85 -28.42 -2.28
C ALA A 805 20.32 -28.58 -2.50
N SER A 806 19.53 -28.61 -1.42
CA SER A 806 18.06 -28.53 -1.43
C SER A 806 17.55 -27.12 -1.72
N GLU A 807 18.15 -26.07 -1.16
CA GLU A 807 17.68 -24.68 -1.36
C GLU A 807 17.85 -24.22 -2.80
N LEU A 808 19.00 -24.55 -3.41
CA LEU A 808 19.26 -24.24 -4.83
C LEU A 808 18.24 -24.96 -5.74
N LYS A 809 17.85 -26.19 -5.38
CA LYS A 809 16.81 -26.95 -6.08
C LYS A 809 15.40 -26.38 -5.87
N GLY A 810 15.11 -25.81 -4.71
CA GLY A 810 13.86 -25.10 -4.43
C GLY A 810 13.75 -23.83 -5.29
N ARG A 811 14.78 -22.98 -5.28
CA ARG A 811 14.81 -21.73 -6.06
C ARG A 811 14.70 -21.97 -7.57
N LEU A 812 15.42 -22.96 -8.12
CA LEU A 812 15.30 -23.34 -9.53
C LEU A 812 13.87 -23.76 -9.91
N ARG A 813 13.18 -24.48 -9.01
CA ARG A 813 11.79 -24.91 -9.26
C ARG A 813 10.81 -23.74 -9.21
N ALA A 814 10.96 -22.84 -8.24
CA ALA A 814 10.17 -21.61 -8.10
C ALA A 814 10.50 -20.50 -9.13
N SER A 815 11.52 -20.70 -9.97
CA SER A 815 11.65 -20.00 -11.27
C SER A 815 10.77 -20.71 -12.28
N LEU A 816 11.08 -21.98 -12.61
CA LEU A 816 10.41 -22.74 -13.66
C LEU A 816 8.87 -22.77 -13.56
N ASP A 817 8.31 -22.81 -12.35
CA ASP A 817 6.86 -22.77 -12.12
C ASP A 817 6.24 -21.38 -12.47
N ARG A 818 6.96 -20.29 -12.18
CA ARG A 818 6.62 -18.88 -12.52
C ARG A 818 6.77 -18.61 -14.01
N ASP A 819 7.87 -19.07 -14.59
CA ASP A 819 8.19 -18.93 -16.01
C ASP A 819 7.14 -19.71 -16.84
N ALA A 820 6.70 -20.87 -16.35
CA ALA A 820 5.59 -21.62 -16.91
C ALA A 820 4.22 -20.93 -16.75
N GLU A 821 3.97 -20.17 -15.68
CA GLU A 821 2.74 -19.39 -15.52
C GLU A 821 2.69 -18.20 -16.49
N TYR A 822 3.79 -17.46 -16.64
CA TYR A 822 3.90 -16.38 -17.62
C TYR A 822 3.70 -16.87 -19.08
N VAL A 823 4.25 -18.04 -19.44
CA VAL A 823 4.01 -18.64 -20.76
C VAL A 823 2.56 -19.11 -20.93
N ARG A 824 1.86 -19.54 -19.86
CA ARG A 824 0.40 -19.81 -19.92
C ARG A 824 -0.40 -18.54 -20.18
N GLU A 825 0.00 -17.41 -19.58
CA GLU A 825 -0.64 -16.11 -19.82
C GLU A 825 -0.42 -15.63 -21.27
N MET A 826 0.82 -15.65 -21.78
CA MET A 826 1.11 -15.30 -23.17
C MET A 826 0.33 -16.16 -24.18
N ARG A 827 0.19 -17.48 -23.92
CA ARG A 827 -0.66 -18.37 -24.73
C ARG A 827 -2.13 -17.96 -24.74
N ARG A 828 -2.66 -17.50 -23.59
CA ARG A 828 -4.04 -17.00 -23.48
C ARG A 828 -4.19 -15.69 -24.26
N HIS A 829 -3.26 -14.75 -24.09
CA HIS A 829 -3.27 -13.47 -24.79
C HIS A 829 -3.22 -13.63 -26.32
N VAL A 830 -2.33 -14.47 -26.86
CA VAL A 830 -2.25 -14.74 -28.31
C VAL A 830 -3.44 -15.59 -28.83
N ALA A 831 -4.26 -16.16 -27.94
CA ALA A 831 -5.54 -16.77 -28.32
C ALA A 831 -6.70 -15.76 -28.31
N GLU A 832 -6.69 -14.77 -27.42
CA GLU A 832 -7.70 -13.70 -27.33
C GLU A 832 -7.50 -12.58 -28.36
N TYR A 833 -6.25 -12.28 -28.72
CA TYR A 833 -5.86 -11.18 -29.61
C TYR A 833 -5.10 -11.73 -30.82
N PRO A 834 -5.78 -12.12 -31.93
CA PRO A 834 -5.14 -12.78 -33.08
C PRO A 834 -4.17 -11.86 -33.84
N ASN A 835 -4.26 -10.53 -33.66
CA ASN A 835 -3.34 -9.54 -34.21
C ASN A 835 -2.15 -9.22 -33.28
N ALA A 836 -2.03 -9.88 -32.12
CA ALA A 836 -0.94 -9.63 -31.18
C ALA A 836 0.36 -10.31 -31.62
N GLN A 837 1.40 -9.49 -31.84
CA GLN A 837 2.78 -9.96 -32.01
C GLN A 837 3.49 -10.05 -30.65
N VAL A 838 4.31 -11.08 -30.46
CA VAL A 838 5.31 -11.09 -29.38
C VAL A 838 6.44 -10.15 -29.77
N VAL A 839 6.92 -9.37 -28.80
CA VAL A 839 8.00 -8.40 -29.00
C VAL A 839 9.18 -8.78 -28.13
N LEU A 840 10.19 -9.37 -28.76
CA LEU A 840 11.41 -9.80 -28.07
C LEU A 840 12.30 -8.59 -27.74
N ASN A 841 12.44 -8.28 -26.44
CA ASN A 841 13.36 -7.26 -25.94
C ASN A 841 14.70 -7.89 -25.53
N MET A 842 15.72 -7.78 -26.40
CA MET A 842 17.10 -8.14 -26.05
C MET A 842 17.79 -6.94 -25.37
N ARG A 843 18.36 -7.14 -24.18
CA ARG A 843 18.90 -6.07 -23.31
C ARG A 843 20.43 -5.98 -23.19
N SER A 844 21.17 -6.98 -23.67
CA SER A 844 22.63 -7.01 -23.55
C SER A 844 23.32 -6.29 -24.71
N GLY A 845 24.36 -5.51 -24.42
CA GLY A 845 25.19 -4.83 -25.43
C GLY A 845 25.83 -5.80 -26.44
N SER A 846 26.05 -7.06 -26.06
CA SER A 846 26.60 -8.12 -26.91
C SER A 846 25.79 -8.40 -28.19
N TRP A 847 24.52 -7.98 -28.24
CA TRP A 847 23.66 -8.12 -29.41
C TRP A 847 23.87 -7.07 -30.52
N THR A 848 24.56 -5.94 -30.26
CA THR A 848 24.78 -4.93 -31.32
C THR A 848 25.64 -5.48 -32.45
N LEU A 849 26.67 -6.26 -32.11
CA LEU A 849 27.57 -6.91 -33.08
C LEU A 849 26.90 -8.02 -33.90
N LYS A 850 25.61 -8.28 -33.69
CA LYS A 850 24.83 -9.37 -34.30
C LYS A 850 23.60 -8.84 -35.05
N LEU A 851 23.40 -7.52 -35.09
CA LEU A 851 22.33 -6.88 -35.84
C LEU A 851 22.29 -7.26 -37.33
N PRO A 852 23.41 -7.43 -38.09
CA PRO A 852 23.35 -7.81 -39.49
C PRO A 852 22.77 -9.22 -39.68
N PHE A 853 23.18 -10.18 -38.85
CA PHE A 853 22.59 -11.52 -38.81
C PHE A 853 21.09 -11.47 -38.46
N ILE A 854 20.72 -10.73 -37.41
CA ILE A 854 19.31 -10.67 -36.96
C ILE A 854 18.42 -9.95 -37.99
N GLN A 855 18.93 -8.92 -38.67
CA GLN A 855 18.23 -8.22 -39.75
C GLN A 855 17.96 -9.14 -40.95
N GLU A 856 18.87 -10.06 -41.26
CA GLU A 856 18.68 -11.05 -42.32
C GLU A 856 17.60 -12.11 -41.94
N VAL A 857 17.51 -12.46 -40.65
CA VAL A 857 16.59 -13.50 -40.16
C VAL A 857 15.18 -12.97 -39.84
N VAL A 858 15.07 -11.74 -39.34
CA VAL A 858 13.81 -11.09 -38.92
C VAL A 858 13.19 -10.23 -40.03
N GLY A 859 14.02 -9.66 -40.92
CA GLY A 859 13.53 -8.77 -41.98
C GLY A 859 13.00 -7.44 -41.45
N ILE A 860 12.06 -6.84 -42.20
CA ILE A 860 11.63 -5.43 -42.04
C ILE A 860 10.92 -5.10 -40.72
N SER A 861 10.56 -6.09 -39.90
CA SER A 861 9.93 -5.89 -38.58
C SER A 861 10.93 -5.77 -37.42
N LEU A 862 12.24 -5.82 -37.69
CA LEU A 862 13.28 -5.48 -36.71
C LEU A 862 13.28 -3.97 -36.41
N ARG A 863 13.39 -3.61 -35.14
CA ARG A 863 13.75 -2.25 -34.68
C ARG A 863 14.86 -2.34 -33.64
N ALA A 864 15.97 -1.66 -33.85
CA ALA A 864 17.06 -1.55 -32.89
C ALA A 864 17.11 -0.13 -32.32
N VAL A 865 17.11 0.00 -30.99
CA VAL A 865 17.30 1.28 -30.29
C VAL A 865 18.61 1.21 -29.51
N TYR A 866 19.67 1.79 -30.09
CA TYR A 866 20.97 1.85 -29.44
C TYR A 866 21.05 3.06 -28.50
N LEU A 867 21.25 2.81 -27.22
CA LEU A 867 21.28 3.83 -26.17
C LEU A 867 22.73 4.10 -25.74
N VAL A 868 23.21 5.31 -26.04
CA VAL A 868 24.59 5.74 -25.76
C VAL A 868 24.62 6.54 -24.45
N ARG A 869 25.66 6.32 -23.65
CA ARG A 869 25.99 7.06 -22.41
C ARG A 869 27.30 7.81 -22.61
N ASP A 870 27.42 9.02 -22.09
CA ASP A 870 28.68 9.79 -22.12
C ASP A 870 29.83 8.96 -21.52
N PRO A 871 30.98 8.78 -22.21
CA PRO A 871 32.08 7.95 -21.73
C PRO A 871 32.62 8.43 -20.37
N ARG A 872 32.59 9.74 -20.10
CA ARG A 872 33.07 10.32 -18.84
C ARG A 872 32.09 10.02 -17.69
N ALA A 873 30.79 9.98 -17.98
CA ALA A 873 29.78 9.53 -17.01
C ALA A 873 29.91 8.02 -16.75
N TRP A 874 30.01 7.20 -17.80
CA TRP A 874 30.14 5.74 -17.69
C TRP A 874 31.41 5.31 -16.95
N ILE A 875 32.56 5.92 -17.23
CA ILE A 875 33.83 5.63 -16.53
C ILE A 875 33.82 6.18 -15.10
N TYR A 876 33.16 7.32 -14.85
CA TYR A 876 32.94 7.81 -13.48
C TYR A 876 32.16 6.79 -12.64
N LEU A 877 31.09 6.23 -13.21
CA LEU A 877 30.28 5.18 -12.57
C LEU A 877 31.11 3.92 -12.30
N MET A 878 31.85 3.45 -13.30
CA MET A 878 32.64 2.21 -13.19
C MET A 878 33.81 2.29 -12.21
N VAL A 879 34.44 3.46 -12.03
CA VAL A 879 35.70 3.61 -11.27
C VAL A 879 35.54 4.40 -9.96
N TYR A 880 34.69 5.43 -9.91
CA TYR A 880 34.67 6.43 -8.82
C TYR A 880 33.40 6.43 -7.97
N ASN A 881 32.25 5.94 -8.49
CA ASN A 881 30.96 6.10 -7.80
C ASN A 881 30.74 5.11 -6.63
N SER A 882 31.53 4.04 -6.53
CA SER A 882 31.45 3.05 -5.44
C SER A 882 32.83 2.70 -4.86
N LYS A 883 32.86 2.21 -3.62
CA LYS A 883 34.05 1.62 -2.97
C LYS A 883 33.69 0.28 -2.33
N PRO A 884 34.25 -0.87 -2.79
CA PRO A 884 35.11 -1.02 -3.98
C PRO A 884 34.42 -0.59 -5.28
N SER A 885 35.21 -0.27 -6.31
CA SER A 885 34.70 0.19 -7.61
C SER A 885 33.99 -0.93 -8.37
N LEU A 886 33.06 -0.58 -9.27
CA LEU A 886 32.37 -1.55 -10.11
C LEU A 886 33.34 -2.29 -11.05
N TYR A 887 34.42 -1.63 -11.49
CA TYR A 887 35.52 -2.25 -12.24
C TYR A 887 36.15 -3.43 -11.49
N SER A 888 36.31 -3.31 -10.17
CA SER A 888 36.79 -4.40 -9.32
C SER A 888 35.69 -5.41 -9.01
N LEU A 889 34.47 -4.96 -8.67
CA LEU A 889 33.35 -5.85 -8.30
C LEU A 889 32.87 -6.74 -9.46
N LYS A 890 32.93 -6.24 -10.71
CA LYS A 890 32.61 -7.01 -11.92
C LYS A 890 33.82 -7.71 -12.54
N ASN A 891 34.97 -7.81 -11.83
CA ASN A 891 36.18 -8.50 -12.27
C ASN A 891 36.62 -8.17 -13.72
N ILE A 892 36.48 -6.92 -14.18
CA ILE A 892 36.71 -6.54 -15.59
C ILE A 892 38.03 -7.07 -16.18
N PRO A 893 39.19 -7.04 -15.46
CA PRO A 893 40.43 -7.60 -15.97
C PRO A 893 40.37 -9.12 -16.25
N GLN A 894 39.59 -9.87 -15.45
CA GLN A 894 39.41 -11.31 -15.65
C GLN A 894 38.61 -11.58 -16.91
N HIS A 895 37.47 -10.90 -17.10
CA HIS A 895 36.62 -11.01 -18.29
C HIS A 895 37.42 -10.66 -19.56
N LEU A 896 38.12 -9.52 -19.57
CA LEU A 896 39.01 -9.13 -20.66
C LEU A 896 40.13 -10.17 -20.93
N SER A 897 40.67 -10.82 -19.89
CA SER A 897 41.67 -11.89 -20.04
C SER A 897 41.13 -13.23 -20.57
N LEU A 898 39.81 -13.39 -20.73
CA LEU A 898 39.18 -14.61 -21.24
C LEU A 898 38.83 -14.48 -22.73
N ILE A 899 38.47 -13.28 -23.21
CA ILE A 899 38.23 -12.99 -24.63
C ILE A 899 39.47 -13.34 -25.47
N PHE A 900 40.63 -12.83 -25.05
CA PHE A 900 41.84 -12.79 -25.88
C PHE A 900 42.80 -13.98 -25.65
N LYS A 901 42.34 -15.05 -24.97
CA LYS A 901 43.11 -16.30 -24.85
C LYS A 901 42.91 -17.17 -26.10
N GLY A 902 43.99 -17.78 -26.59
CA GLY A 902 44.00 -18.45 -27.89
C GLY A 902 43.09 -19.68 -28.04
N ASP A 903 42.60 -20.26 -26.94
CA ASP A 903 41.79 -21.48 -26.97
C ASP A 903 40.27 -21.23 -27.04
N SER A 904 39.76 -20.11 -26.51
CA SER A 904 38.32 -19.78 -26.58
C SER A 904 37.85 -19.45 -28.01
N VAL A 905 38.76 -19.03 -28.89
CA VAL A 905 38.46 -18.70 -30.29
C VAL A 905 38.25 -19.95 -31.16
N ARG A 906 38.73 -21.14 -30.74
CA ARG A 906 38.63 -22.38 -31.53
C ARG A 906 37.23 -23.05 -31.51
N GLY A 907 36.28 -22.49 -30.77
CA GLY A 907 34.92 -23.05 -30.61
C GLY A 907 33.88 -22.57 -31.62
N GLY A 908 33.71 -21.25 -31.81
CA GLY A 908 32.53 -20.77 -32.55
C GLY A 908 32.36 -19.27 -32.85
N CYS A 909 33.36 -18.40 -32.62
CA CYS A 909 33.23 -17.01 -33.07
C CYS A 909 33.60 -16.87 -34.56
N PRO A 910 32.75 -16.31 -35.45
CA PRO A 910 33.06 -16.15 -36.88
C PRO A 910 34.16 -15.11 -37.14
N ALA A 911 34.06 -13.96 -36.47
CA ALA A 911 34.97 -12.84 -36.59
C ALA A 911 34.98 -12.01 -35.30
N ILE A 912 36.16 -11.52 -34.91
CA ILE A 912 36.32 -10.53 -33.83
C ILE A 912 36.30 -9.15 -34.47
N ALA A 913 35.44 -8.26 -33.97
CA ALA A 913 35.31 -6.89 -34.46
C ALA A 913 36.68 -6.15 -34.40
N PRO A 914 37.18 -5.58 -35.51
CA PRO A 914 38.56 -5.09 -35.62
C PRO A 914 38.92 -3.96 -34.64
N GLU A 915 37.93 -3.21 -34.16
CA GLU A 915 38.06 -2.10 -33.22
C GLU A 915 38.67 -2.53 -31.88
N PHE A 916 38.48 -3.80 -31.49
CA PHE A 916 38.97 -4.35 -30.21
C PHE A 916 40.47 -4.70 -30.22
N LYS A 917 41.14 -4.69 -31.38
CA LYS A 917 42.58 -4.98 -31.50
C LYS A 917 43.45 -4.05 -30.64
N THR A 918 43.05 -2.79 -30.48
CA THR A 918 43.76 -1.82 -29.62
C THR A 918 43.72 -2.23 -28.14
N ILE A 919 42.60 -2.79 -27.68
CA ILE A 919 42.44 -3.30 -26.30
C ILE A 919 43.27 -4.57 -26.13
N GLN A 920 43.25 -5.48 -27.11
CA GLN A 920 44.09 -6.67 -27.11
C GLN A 920 45.58 -6.33 -27.02
N TRP A 921 46.03 -5.28 -27.74
CA TRP A 921 47.40 -4.77 -27.67
C TRP A 921 47.74 -4.17 -26.29
N LEU A 922 46.87 -3.33 -25.71
CA LEU A 922 47.07 -2.77 -24.36
C LEU A 922 47.19 -3.88 -23.29
N LEU A 923 46.30 -4.88 -23.34
CA LEU A 923 46.31 -6.00 -22.41
C LEU A 923 47.55 -6.89 -22.58
N SER A 924 48.03 -7.10 -23.82
CA SER A 924 49.27 -7.86 -24.08
C SER A 924 50.54 -7.21 -23.51
N ARG A 925 50.49 -5.90 -23.23
CA ARG A 925 51.57 -5.14 -22.59
C ARG A 925 51.41 -5.02 -21.07
N SER A 926 50.47 -5.77 -20.47
CA SER A 926 50.15 -5.72 -19.04
C SER A 926 49.73 -4.34 -18.53
N GLU A 927 49.00 -3.57 -19.34
CA GLU A 927 48.36 -2.33 -18.87
C GLU A 927 47.37 -2.64 -17.72
N THR A 928 47.36 -1.78 -16.70
CA THR A 928 46.55 -1.95 -15.47
C THR A 928 45.67 -0.73 -15.15
N ASN A 929 45.85 0.40 -15.85
CA ASN A 929 45.05 1.60 -15.65
C ASN A 929 43.58 1.38 -16.06
N PRO A 930 42.62 1.35 -15.12
CA PRO A 930 41.22 1.03 -15.42
C PRO A 930 40.56 2.09 -16.29
N ILE A 931 41.00 3.35 -16.22
CA ILE A 931 40.43 4.48 -16.96
C ILE A 931 40.79 4.35 -18.45
N LEU A 932 42.06 4.02 -18.74
CA LEU A 932 42.58 3.80 -20.09
C LEU A 932 41.90 2.58 -20.73
N ILE A 933 41.81 1.47 -20.00
CA ILE A 933 41.16 0.24 -20.46
C ILE A 933 39.67 0.47 -20.74
N LEU A 934 38.94 1.13 -19.85
CA LEU A 934 37.52 1.43 -20.05
C LEU A 934 37.28 2.44 -21.19
N ALA A 935 38.14 3.44 -21.38
CA ALA A 935 38.01 4.40 -22.47
C ALA A 935 38.13 3.72 -23.83
N HIS A 936 39.15 2.88 -24.03
CA HIS A 936 39.27 2.11 -25.28
C HIS A 936 38.16 1.05 -25.44
N LEU A 937 37.66 0.46 -24.34
CA LEU A 937 36.52 -0.47 -24.38
C LEU A 937 35.22 0.21 -24.83
N TRP A 938 34.88 1.37 -24.25
CA TRP A 938 33.72 2.16 -24.67
C TRP A 938 33.84 2.58 -26.14
N LEU A 939 35.04 3.02 -26.55
CA LEU A 939 35.33 3.42 -27.93
C LEU A 939 35.14 2.25 -28.90
N ALA A 940 35.68 1.07 -28.61
CA ALA A 940 35.59 -0.09 -29.50
C ALA A 940 34.14 -0.58 -29.67
N HIS A 941 33.37 -0.72 -28.58
CA HIS A 941 31.95 -1.07 -28.67
C HIS A 941 31.14 -0.03 -29.46
N THR A 942 31.41 1.26 -29.26
CA THR A 942 30.65 2.35 -29.91
C THR A 942 30.99 2.44 -31.40
N ALA A 943 32.28 2.39 -31.77
CA ALA A 943 32.73 2.43 -33.16
C ALA A 943 32.25 1.20 -33.96
N ALA A 944 32.39 -0.02 -33.40
CA ALA A 944 31.90 -1.24 -34.04
C ALA A 944 30.37 -1.22 -34.22
N THR A 945 29.63 -0.72 -33.23
CA THR A 945 28.17 -0.59 -33.33
C THR A 945 27.74 0.44 -34.39
N LEU A 946 28.47 1.55 -34.53
CA LEU A 946 28.21 2.56 -35.57
C LEU A 946 28.48 2.02 -36.98
N ARG A 947 29.63 1.37 -37.21
CA ARG A 947 29.94 0.68 -38.48
C ARG A 947 28.88 -0.35 -38.85
N ILE A 948 28.35 -1.08 -37.86
CA ILE A 948 27.29 -2.07 -38.09
C ILE A 948 25.95 -1.40 -38.41
N ALA A 949 25.63 -0.27 -37.79
CA ALA A 949 24.42 0.49 -38.07
C ALA A 949 24.36 1.00 -39.52
N GLU A 950 25.50 1.40 -40.11
CA GLU A 950 25.61 1.78 -41.53
C GLU A 950 25.22 0.65 -42.51
N SER A 951 25.17 -0.61 -42.05
CA SER A 951 24.77 -1.78 -42.85
C SER A 951 23.28 -2.16 -42.71
N LEU A 952 22.50 -1.38 -41.96
CA LEU A 952 21.08 -1.60 -41.67
C LEU A 952 20.19 -0.56 -42.38
N PRO A 953 18.93 -0.90 -42.74
CA PRO A 953 17.98 0.10 -43.23
C PRO A 953 17.73 1.22 -42.20
N GLU A 954 17.58 2.47 -42.64
CA GLU A 954 17.37 3.63 -41.75
C GLU A 954 16.15 3.43 -40.82
N ASP A 955 15.03 2.96 -41.36
CA ASP A 955 13.80 2.61 -40.62
C ASP A 955 13.99 1.51 -39.55
N SER A 956 15.13 0.80 -39.54
CA SER A 956 15.40 -0.31 -38.62
C SER A 956 16.27 0.06 -37.41
N TYR A 957 16.93 1.22 -37.39
CA TYR A 957 17.89 1.58 -36.34
C TYR A 957 17.76 3.04 -35.87
N LEU A 958 17.50 3.22 -34.56
CA LEU A 958 17.48 4.51 -33.89
C LEU A 958 18.61 4.59 -32.85
N ARG A 959 19.33 5.71 -32.85
CA ARG A 959 20.33 6.03 -31.82
C ARG A 959 19.78 7.09 -30.86
N VAL A 960 19.80 6.77 -29.56
CA VAL A 960 19.34 7.63 -28.47
C VAL A 960 20.51 7.91 -27.53
N ARG A 961 20.57 9.11 -26.91
CA ARG A 961 21.51 9.37 -25.81
C ARG A 961 20.77 9.37 -24.48
N PHE A 962 21.34 8.72 -23.47
CA PHE A 962 20.77 8.68 -22.12
C PHE A 962 20.71 10.09 -21.50
N GLU A 963 21.65 10.97 -21.86
CA GLU A 963 21.67 12.36 -21.43
C GLU A 963 20.47 13.16 -21.96
N ASP A 964 19.92 12.81 -23.14
CA ASP A 964 18.74 13.45 -23.71
C ASP A 964 17.44 12.87 -23.13
N VAL A 965 17.42 11.56 -22.83
CA VAL A 965 16.32 10.92 -22.08
C VAL A 965 16.06 11.63 -20.74
N VAL A 966 17.11 12.12 -20.07
CA VAL A 966 17.01 12.82 -18.77
C VAL A 966 16.86 14.34 -18.91
N SER A 967 17.45 14.96 -19.92
CA SER A 967 17.38 16.43 -20.11
C SER A 967 16.16 16.89 -20.89
N PHE A 968 15.69 16.06 -21.83
CA PHE A 968 14.60 16.32 -22.77
C PHE A 968 13.66 15.09 -22.85
N PRO A 969 13.03 14.68 -21.73
CA PRO A 969 12.28 13.43 -21.63
C PRO A 969 11.15 13.33 -22.66
N GLN A 970 10.37 14.40 -22.85
CA GLN A 970 9.27 14.44 -23.82
C GLN A 970 9.76 14.25 -25.26
N GLU A 971 10.62 15.14 -25.75
CA GLU A 971 11.12 15.13 -27.15
C GLU A 971 11.81 13.80 -27.51
N THR A 972 12.56 13.24 -26.55
CA THR A 972 13.25 11.95 -26.71
C THR A 972 12.26 10.79 -26.78
N ALA A 973 11.22 10.79 -25.94
CA ALA A 973 10.17 9.79 -26.01
C ALA A 973 9.35 9.90 -27.32
N GLU A 974 9.02 11.12 -27.78
CA GLU A 974 8.26 11.35 -29.02
C GLU A 974 9.01 10.78 -30.24
N THR A 975 10.34 10.96 -30.26
CA THR A 975 11.22 10.39 -31.31
C THR A 975 11.19 8.85 -31.30
N ILE A 976 11.35 8.24 -30.11
CA ILE A 976 11.37 6.77 -29.96
C ILE A 976 10.02 6.15 -30.33
N HIS A 977 8.92 6.75 -29.87
CA HIS A 977 7.56 6.29 -30.17
C HIS A 977 7.25 6.33 -31.67
N THR A 978 7.67 7.40 -32.34
CA THR A 978 7.49 7.57 -33.79
C THR A 978 8.25 6.49 -34.56
N PHE A 979 9.52 6.24 -34.20
CA PHE A 979 10.36 5.20 -34.81
C PHE A 979 9.79 3.76 -34.64
N LEU A 980 9.21 3.47 -33.47
CA LEU A 980 8.56 2.19 -33.20
C LEU A 980 7.16 2.05 -33.84
N GLY A 981 6.61 3.13 -34.41
CA GLY A 981 5.28 3.15 -35.02
C GLY A 981 4.12 3.08 -34.02
N VAL A 982 4.33 3.50 -32.76
CA VAL A 982 3.34 3.37 -31.67
C VAL A 982 3.01 4.71 -31.02
N PRO A 983 1.72 5.10 -30.91
CA PRO A 983 1.33 6.35 -30.24
C PRO A 983 1.81 6.41 -28.77
N MET A 984 2.19 7.61 -28.33
CA MET A 984 2.53 7.84 -26.93
C MET A 984 1.29 7.94 -26.05
N SER A 985 1.28 7.22 -24.93
CA SER A 985 0.26 7.40 -23.91
C SER A 985 0.65 8.54 -22.95
N PRO A 986 -0.27 9.42 -22.55
CA PRO A 986 0.02 10.45 -21.56
C PRO A 986 0.54 9.90 -20.23
N ALA A 987 0.17 8.65 -19.87
CA ALA A 987 0.70 7.96 -18.71
C ALA A 987 2.20 7.68 -18.81
N ALA A 988 2.69 7.21 -19.97
CA ALA A 988 4.12 7.00 -20.21
C ALA A 988 4.92 8.31 -20.17
N LEU A 989 4.37 9.39 -20.76
CA LEU A 989 4.99 10.71 -20.74
C LEU A 989 5.09 11.28 -19.32
N ASN A 990 3.99 11.21 -18.55
CA ASN A 990 3.96 11.67 -17.17
C ASN A 990 4.92 10.85 -16.30
N GLN A 991 4.99 9.53 -16.47
CA GLN A 991 5.93 8.68 -15.74
C GLN A 991 7.39 9.08 -16.03
N LEU A 992 7.77 9.27 -17.30
CA LEU A 992 9.13 9.70 -17.66
C LEU A 992 9.48 11.08 -17.10
N THR A 993 8.57 12.03 -17.26
CA THR A 993 8.75 13.42 -16.79
C THR A 993 8.85 13.48 -15.26
N PHE A 994 8.07 12.67 -14.55
CA PHE A 994 8.14 12.57 -13.09
C PHE A 994 9.47 11.95 -12.62
N THR A 995 9.87 10.80 -13.17
CA THR A 995 11.11 10.11 -12.80
C THR A 995 12.37 10.93 -13.06
N THR A 996 12.41 11.71 -14.15
CA THR A 996 13.58 12.53 -14.54
C THR A 996 13.68 13.88 -13.81
N SER A 997 12.59 14.36 -13.21
CA SER A 997 12.55 15.68 -12.55
C SER A 997 12.60 15.64 -11.02
N THR A 998 12.15 14.56 -10.38
CA THR A 998 11.84 14.55 -8.93
C THR A 998 12.94 14.06 -7.99
N ASN A 999 14.04 13.47 -8.50
CA ASN A 999 15.02 12.69 -7.71
C ASN A 999 14.41 11.51 -6.90
N LEU A 1000 13.14 11.13 -7.11
CA LEU A 1000 12.48 10.05 -6.36
C LEU A 1000 12.87 8.63 -6.83
N TYR A 1001 13.67 8.52 -7.89
CA TYR A 1001 14.13 7.26 -8.47
C TYR A 1001 15.66 7.19 -8.48
N ASN A 1002 16.18 6.10 -7.91
CA ASN A 1002 17.60 5.85 -7.72
C ASN A 1002 18.03 4.60 -8.51
N LEU A 1003 19.04 4.73 -9.36
CA LEU A 1003 19.63 3.62 -10.12
C LEU A 1003 20.62 2.86 -9.24
N MET A 1004 20.48 1.53 -9.18
CA MET A 1004 21.31 0.58 -8.41
C MET A 1004 22.83 0.86 -8.44
N TYR A 1005 23.33 1.47 -9.52
CA TYR A 1005 24.75 1.84 -9.68
C TYR A 1005 25.01 3.33 -9.97
N GLU A 1006 24.00 4.13 -10.34
CA GLU A 1006 24.19 5.57 -10.64
C GLU A 1006 23.74 6.53 -9.53
N GLY A 1007 22.81 6.12 -8.66
CA GLY A 1007 22.17 7.01 -7.69
C GLY A 1007 20.95 7.74 -8.27
N ASP A 1008 20.56 8.87 -7.66
CA ASP A 1008 19.34 9.60 -8.02
C ASP A 1008 19.46 10.28 -9.40
N ILE A 1009 18.55 9.96 -10.32
CA ILE A 1009 18.57 10.53 -11.68
C ILE A 1009 18.01 11.95 -11.66
N SER A 1010 18.81 12.92 -12.11
CA SER A 1010 18.32 14.25 -12.49
C SER A 1010 19.32 14.99 -13.40
N PRO A 1011 18.89 16.04 -14.11
CA PRO A 1011 19.77 16.92 -14.89
C PRO A 1011 20.95 17.52 -14.08
N ALA A 1012 20.79 17.65 -12.75
CA ALA A 1012 21.88 18.06 -11.85
C ALA A 1012 22.91 16.95 -11.63
N ASN A 1013 22.46 15.73 -11.31
CA ASN A 1013 23.33 14.61 -10.97
C ASN A 1013 23.98 13.93 -12.19
N ILE A 1014 23.34 13.94 -13.36
CA ILE A 1014 23.83 13.24 -14.56
C ILE A 1014 25.22 13.72 -15.04
N ASN A 1015 25.63 14.93 -14.64
CA ASN A 1015 26.93 15.54 -14.95
C ASN A 1015 27.90 15.58 -13.75
N ILE A 1016 27.64 14.85 -12.67
CA ILE A 1016 28.43 14.89 -11.42
C ILE A 1016 29.92 14.54 -11.61
N TRP A 1017 30.25 13.78 -12.65
CA TRP A 1017 31.62 13.50 -13.08
C TRP A 1017 32.44 14.78 -13.32
N ARG A 1018 31.81 15.88 -13.78
CA ARG A 1018 32.47 17.19 -13.99
C ARG A 1018 33.03 17.81 -12.71
N GLN A 1019 32.47 17.43 -11.55
CA GLN A 1019 32.87 17.91 -10.24
C GLN A 1019 33.79 16.91 -9.51
N LYS A 1020 33.51 15.61 -9.64
CA LYS A 1020 34.14 14.54 -8.83
C LYS A 1020 35.23 13.73 -9.53
N MET A 1021 35.33 13.75 -10.86
CA MET A 1021 36.42 13.09 -11.59
C MET A 1021 37.66 14.00 -11.70
N PRO A 1022 38.89 13.52 -11.47
CA PRO A 1022 40.09 14.34 -11.60
C PRO A 1022 40.31 14.82 -13.05
N ARG A 1023 40.66 16.09 -13.24
CA ARG A 1023 40.81 16.71 -14.57
C ARG A 1023 41.82 16.01 -15.50
N LYS A 1024 42.84 15.32 -14.94
CA LYS A 1024 43.77 14.48 -15.71
C LYS A 1024 43.09 13.27 -16.34
N ASP A 1025 42.14 12.67 -15.63
CA ASP A 1025 41.44 11.45 -16.02
C ASP A 1025 40.30 11.79 -16.97
N VAL A 1026 39.63 12.94 -16.76
CA VAL A 1026 38.70 13.53 -17.74
C VAL A 1026 39.40 13.77 -19.08
N ARG A 1027 40.59 14.42 -19.08
CA ARG A 1027 41.35 14.66 -20.32
C ARG A 1027 41.74 13.36 -21.02
N LEU A 1028 42.26 12.37 -20.30
CA LEU A 1028 42.60 11.06 -20.90
C LEU A 1028 41.40 10.43 -21.63
N ILE A 1029 40.19 10.52 -21.06
CA ILE A 1029 38.96 10.04 -21.72
C ILE A 1029 38.58 10.92 -22.92
N GLU A 1030 38.76 12.24 -22.84
CA GLU A 1030 38.49 13.17 -23.95
C GLU A 1030 39.51 13.04 -25.10
N ASP A 1031 40.76 12.72 -24.82
CA ASP A 1031 41.82 12.49 -25.81
C ASP A 1031 41.62 11.16 -26.56
N ILE A 1032 41.08 10.13 -25.89
CA ILE A 1032 40.81 8.81 -26.47
C ILE A 1032 39.46 8.77 -27.21
N CYS A 1033 38.39 9.29 -26.60
CA CYS A 1033 37.03 9.23 -27.16
C CYS A 1033 36.68 10.48 -27.99
N GLY A 1034 37.64 11.37 -28.24
CA GLY A 1034 37.43 12.73 -28.75
C GLY A 1034 36.87 12.81 -30.17
N GLU A 1035 37.31 11.95 -31.09
CA GLU A 1035 36.86 11.99 -32.49
C GLU A 1035 35.39 11.55 -32.60
N TYR A 1036 35.03 10.47 -31.91
CA TYR A 1036 33.65 9.95 -31.84
C TYR A 1036 32.73 10.79 -30.95
N ARG A 1037 33.27 11.78 -30.23
CA ARG A 1037 32.50 12.72 -29.42
C ARG A 1037 31.61 13.60 -30.28
N GLU A 1038 32.10 14.17 -31.39
CA GLU A 1038 31.28 15.05 -32.25
C GLU A 1038 30.07 14.32 -32.83
N ILE A 1039 30.32 13.08 -33.28
CA ILE A 1039 29.30 12.14 -33.76
C ILE A 1039 28.23 11.86 -32.68
N CYS A 1040 28.58 11.99 -31.39
CA CYS A 1040 27.71 11.77 -30.23
C CYS A 1040 27.27 13.06 -29.50
N THR A 1041 27.58 14.27 -30.00
CA THR A 1041 27.17 15.55 -29.38
C THR A 1041 26.29 16.44 -30.25
N LYS A 1042 26.23 16.24 -31.57
CA LYS A 1042 25.27 16.96 -32.43
C LYS A 1042 23.89 16.28 -32.42
N ARG A 1043 22.83 17.09 -32.31
CA ARG A 1043 21.44 16.68 -32.57
C ARG A 1043 21.34 16.33 -34.07
N GLY A 1044 20.62 15.28 -34.42
CA GLY A 1044 20.68 14.70 -35.77
C GLY A 1044 19.82 15.43 -36.79
N ASP A 1045 20.47 16.22 -37.67
CA ASP A 1045 19.99 16.48 -39.03
C ASP A 1045 20.67 15.47 -39.98
N ALA A 1046 19.94 14.95 -40.97
CA ALA A 1046 20.30 13.70 -41.68
C ALA A 1046 21.44 13.82 -42.73
N GLU A 1047 22.03 14.99 -42.95
CA GLU A 1047 22.95 15.24 -44.09
C GLU A 1047 24.47 15.10 -43.79
N THR A 1048 24.87 14.48 -42.67
CA THR A 1048 26.31 14.41 -42.27
C THR A 1048 26.91 13.00 -42.24
N ILE A 1049 26.40 12.05 -43.03
CA ILE A 1049 26.93 10.67 -43.11
C ILE A 1049 27.44 10.37 -44.54
N THR A 1050 28.59 10.95 -44.93
CA THR A 1050 29.19 10.70 -46.27
C THR A 1050 30.69 11.02 -46.40
N ARG A 1051 31.46 11.13 -45.31
CA ARG A 1051 32.84 11.69 -45.35
C ARG A 1051 33.93 11.06 -44.45
N LEU A 1052 33.73 9.87 -43.89
CA LEU A 1052 34.72 9.26 -42.96
C LEU A 1052 35.09 7.78 -43.24
N SER A 1053 34.76 7.24 -44.41
CA SER A 1053 35.16 5.89 -44.84
C SER A 1053 36.68 5.72 -45.05
N ASP A 1054 37.39 6.80 -45.39
CA ASP A 1054 38.65 6.70 -46.13
C ASP A 1054 39.90 6.66 -45.22
N CYS A 1055 39.77 6.89 -43.90
CA CYS A 1055 40.92 7.04 -43.00
C CYS A 1055 41.46 5.73 -42.39
N TYR A 1056 40.82 4.57 -42.59
CA TYR A 1056 41.20 3.32 -41.91
C TYR A 1056 42.16 2.39 -42.68
N HIS A 1057 42.67 2.82 -43.85
CA HIS A 1057 43.66 2.08 -44.64
C HIS A 1057 44.84 2.95 -45.09
N GLY A 1058 45.86 3.11 -44.23
CA GLY A 1058 47.14 3.73 -44.58
C GLY A 1058 48.28 3.26 -43.66
N HIS A 1059 49.41 2.82 -44.24
CA HIS A 1059 50.57 2.28 -43.52
C HIS A 1059 51.74 3.28 -43.41
N HIS A 1060 52.57 3.10 -42.37
CA HIS A 1060 54.00 3.43 -42.26
C HIS A 1060 54.60 4.70 -42.91
N SER A 1061 54.90 5.72 -42.09
CA SER A 1061 56.14 6.56 -42.13
C SER A 1061 56.07 7.59 -40.98
N SER A 1062 56.80 7.47 -39.87
CA SER A 1062 58.23 7.80 -39.64
C SER A 1062 58.53 9.28 -39.36
N GLU A 1063 58.75 9.57 -38.07
CA GLU A 1063 59.56 10.68 -37.51
C GLU A 1063 59.04 12.15 -37.59
N PRO A 1064 59.58 13.08 -36.74
CA PRO A 1064 58.76 14.10 -36.09
C PRO A 1064 59.27 15.55 -36.25
N CYS A 1065 58.58 16.53 -35.62
CA CYS A 1065 59.16 17.52 -34.67
C CYS A 1065 58.33 18.82 -34.53
N LEU A 1066 58.32 19.39 -33.31
CA LEU A 1066 58.18 20.82 -32.97
C LEU A 1066 56.85 21.55 -33.34
N GLY A 1067 56.42 22.61 -32.62
CA GLY A 1067 56.95 23.09 -31.35
C GLY A 1067 56.37 24.43 -30.84
N ARG A 1068 55.58 24.35 -29.75
CA ARG A 1068 55.21 25.45 -28.82
C ARG A 1068 54.27 26.58 -29.32
N PRO A 1069 53.68 27.38 -28.40
CA PRO A 1069 52.49 28.21 -28.67
C PRO A 1069 52.75 29.73 -28.51
N ASN A 1070 51.72 30.53 -28.79
CA ASN A 1070 51.38 31.80 -28.12
C ASN A 1070 50.04 32.33 -28.70
N VAL A 1071 49.26 33.26 -28.15
CA VAL A 1071 48.94 33.77 -26.80
C VAL A 1071 47.96 34.94 -27.04
N ARG A 1072 46.79 34.93 -26.36
CA ARG A 1072 46.06 36.08 -25.77
C ARG A 1072 45.86 37.38 -26.59
N ILE A 1073 44.60 37.90 -26.65
CA ILE A 1073 44.15 39.28 -26.28
C ILE A 1073 42.66 39.51 -26.72
N MET A 1074 41.93 40.40 -26.02
CA MET A 1074 40.53 40.86 -26.28
C MET A 1074 40.55 42.27 -26.97
N PRO A 1075 39.55 43.20 -26.93
CA PRO A 1075 38.11 43.16 -26.56
C PRO A 1075 37.15 43.99 -27.50
N HIS A 1076 35.89 44.17 -27.04
CA HIS A 1076 35.00 45.35 -27.22
C HIS A 1076 33.91 45.49 -28.33
N SER A 1077 32.65 45.43 -27.86
CA SER A 1077 31.51 46.40 -27.98
C SER A 1077 30.70 46.69 -29.28
N PHE A 1078 29.35 46.55 -29.14
CA PHE A 1078 28.22 47.38 -29.67
C PHE A 1078 28.20 47.86 -31.16
N HIS A 1079 27.10 47.78 -31.95
CA HIS A 1079 25.82 48.53 -31.74
C HIS A 1079 24.71 48.22 -32.83
N LYS A 1080 23.41 48.43 -32.47
CA LYS A 1080 22.17 48.84 -33.25
C LYS A 1080 21.85 48.41 -34.72
N ALA A 1081 20.59 47.96 -34.93
CA ALA A 1081 19.53 48.40 -35.93
C ALA A 1081 18.60 47.21 -36.30
N VAL A 1082 17.26 47.17 -36.11
CA VAL A 1082 16.09 47.98 -36.57
C VAL A 1082 15.61 47.69 -38.01
N VAL A 1083 14.38 47.14 -38.16
CA VAL A 1083 13.31 47.49 -39.15
C VAL A 1083 12.05 46.62 -38.93
N VAL A 1084 10.84 47.15 -39.21
CA VAL A 1084 9.53 46.46 -39.15
C VAL A 1084 8.55 47.01 -40.21
N PRO A 1085 7.80 46.13 -40.93
CA PRO A 1085 6.36 46.32 -41.18
C PRO A 1085 5.56 45.10 -40.62
N ARG A 1086 4.43 45.27 -39.91
CA ARG A 1086 3.06 45.62 -40.37
C ARG A 1086 2.46 44.68 -41.44
N ALA A 1087 1.17 44.32 -41.43
CA ALA A 1087 0.10 44.25 -40.40
C ALA A 1087 -1.21 43.77 -41.07
N ILE A 1088 -2.12 43.10 -40.33
CA ILE A 1088 -3.59 43.12 -40.55
C ILE A 1088 -4.30 42.73 -39.23
N LYS A 1089 -5.54 43.19 -39.00
CA LYS A 1089 -6.16 43.28 -37.65
C LYS A 1089 -7.68 43.48 -37.72
N LEU A 1090 -8.46 42.66 -37.01
CA LEU A 1090 -9.85 42.85 -36.49
C LEU A 1090 -10.05 41.75 -35.39
N ARG A 1091 -10.53 41.98 -34.15
CA ARG A 1091 -11.85 42.46 -33.65
C ARG A 1091 -13.00 41.42 -33.83
N THR A 1092 -13.86 41.08 -32.85
CA THR A 1092 -13.93 41.42 -31.39
C THR A 1092 -14.94 40.54 -30.59
N ARG A 1093 -14.70 40.40 -29.27
CA ARG A 1093 -15.67 40.33 -28.13
C ARG A 1093 -16.56 39.08 -27.81
N THR A 1094 -16.59 38.82 -26.48
CA THR A 1094 -17.70 38.43 -25.54
C THR A 1094 -18.30 37.01 -25.40
N GLU A 1095 -18.28 36.57 -24.13
CA GLU A 1095 -19.37 35.96 -23.30
C GLU A 1095 -19.61 34.42 -23.19
N ILE A 1096 -19.13 33.89 -22.05
CA ILE A 1096 -19.85 33.12 -20.99
C ILE A 1096 -21.02 32.20 -21.40
N HIS A 1097 -20.85 30.86 -21.25
CA HIS A 1097 -21.62 30.07 -20.27
C HIS A 1097 -21.05 28.64 -20.03
N ARG A 1098 -21.67 27.90 -19.09
CA ARG A 1098 -21.27 26.55 -18.60
C ARG A 1098 -21.89 25.41 -19.43
N ASP A 1099 -21.34 24.19 -19.27
CA ASP A 1099 -21.96 23.03 -18.58
C ASP A 1099 -21.73 21.64 -19.24
N LYS A 1100 -21.53 20.62 -18.38
CA LYS A 1100 -21.77 19.16 -18.54
C LYS A 1100 -20.84 18.28 -19.40
N ALA A 1101 -20.21 17.35 -18.68
CA ALA A 1101 -19.42 16.21 -19.11
C ALA A 1101 -20.26 15.00 -19.62
N CYS A 1102 -19.58 14.01 -20.19
CA CYS A 1102 -19.85 12.60 -19.87
C CYS A 1102 -18.58 11.74 -20.00
N CYS A 1103 -18.65 10.48 -19.53
CA CYS A 1103 -17.51 9.57 -19.40
C CYS A 1103 -17.41 8.55 -20.55
N ILE A 1104 -16.30 7.80 -20.60
CA ILE A 1104 -16.31 6.32 -20.60
C ILE A 1104 -14.92 5.80 -20.18
N GLN A 1105 -14.88 4.74 -19.37
CA GLN A 1105 -13.66 4.06 -18.93
C GLN A 1105 -13.28 2.92 -19.88
N GLN A 1106 -12.01 2.50 -19.87
CA GLN A 1106 -11.70 1.07 -20.03
C GLN A 1106 -10.36 0.72 -19.34
N HIS A 1107 -10.39 -0.31 -18.50
CA HIS A 1107 -9.23 -0.84 -17.78
C HIS A 1107 -8.15 -1.40 -18.73
N TYR A 1108 -6.91 -1.46 -18.24
CA TYR A 1108 -6.01 -2.61 -18.42
C TYR A 1108 -5.08 -2.74 -17.21
N GLN A 1109 -4.80 -3.97 -16.80
CA GLN A 1109 -3.86 -4.31 -15.70
C GLN A 1109 -2.40 -4.12 -16.12
N TRP A 1110 -1.49 -4.13 -15.14
CA TRP A 1110 -0.05 -4.19 -15.36
C TRP A 1110 0.69 -4.72 -14.13
N ASP A 1111 1.45 -5.80 -14.32
CA ASP A 1111 2.28 -6.42 -13.30
C ASP A 1111 3.74 -5.88 -13.29
N TYR A 1112 4.53 -6.36 -12.31
CA TYR A 1112 5.89 -5.95 -11.94
C TYR A 1112 6.98 -6.83 -12.63
N PRO A 1113 8.32 -6.77 -12.35
CA PRO A 1113 9.16 -5.85 -11.54
C PRO A 1113 10.41 -5.32 -12.32
N THR A 1114 11.63 -5.50 -11.78
CA THR A 1114 13.00 -5.26 -12.33
C THR A 1114 13.43 -3.83 -12.76
N GLU A 1115 13.06 -2.80 -12.00
CA GLU A 1115 13.31 -1.39 -12.35
C GLU A 1115 14.69 -0.83 -11.96
N SER A 1116 15.43 -0.33 -12.95
CA SER A 1116 16.62 0.53 -12.80
C SER A 1116 16.69 1.46 -14.02
N LEU A 1117 17.53 1.18 -15.03
CA LEU A 1117 17.51 1.84 -16.36
C LEU A 1117 16.23 1.52 -17.18
N MET A 1118 15.25 0.95 -16.49
CA MET A 1118 14.10 0.27 -17.04
C MET A 1118 12.93 1.21 -17.29
N LEU A 1119 12.97 2.50 -16.91
CA LEU A 1119 11.79 3.35 -17.10
C LEU A 1119 11.54 3.66 -18.57
N SER A 1120 12.55 4.17 -19.28
CA SER A 1120 12.49 4.40 -20.73
C SER A 1120 12.35 3.08 -21.52
N MET A 1121 12.98 2.01 -21.02
CA MET A 1121 12.89 0.68 -21.63
C MET A 1121 11.54 -0.02 -21.35
N LYS A 1122 10.88 0.24 -20.22
CA LYS A 1122 9.49 -0.15 -19.93
C LYS A 1122 8.52 0.71 -20.70
N ILE A 1123 8.80 2.00 -20.92
CA ILE A 1123 8.00 2.80 -21.83
C ILE A 1123 8.04 2.13 -23.19
N ILE A 1124 9.21 1.93 -23.80
CA ILE A 1124 9.37 1.14 -25.05
C ILE A 1124 8.62 -0.21 -24.99
N THR A 1125 8.90 -1.06 -23.99
CA THR A 1125 8.37 -2.45 -23.96
C THR A 1125 6.87 -2.50 -23.66
N LYS A 1126 6.38 -1.74 -22.66
CA LYS A 1126 4.94 -1.67 -22.34
C LYS A 1126 4.15 -1.04 -23.49
N VAL A 1127 4.72 -0.07 -24.19
CA VAL A 1127 4.07 0.63 -25.31
C VAL A 1127 3.85 -0.30 -26.49
N VAL A 1128 4.86 -1.06 -26.93
CA VAL A 1128 4.64 -2.01 -28.05
C VAL A 1128 3.67 -3.14 -27.64
N VAL A 1129 3.69 -3.59 -26.38
CA VAL A 1129 2.69 -4.52 -25.82
C VAL A 1129 1.28 -3.90 -25.69
N GLN A 1130 1.16 -2.59 -25.45
CA GLN A 1130 -0.13 -1.89 -25.47
C GLN A 1130 -0.62 -1.55 -26.89
N ALA A 1131 0.28 -1.49 -27.89
CA ALA A 1131 -0.06 -1.26 -29.29
C ALA A 1131 -0.88 -2.44 -29.86
N THR A 1132 -0.43 -3.66 -29.57
CA THR A 1132 -1.11 -4.92 -29.93
C THR A 1132 -2.40 -5.10 -29.14
N ALA A 1133 -2.44 -4.70 -27.86
CA ALA A 1133 -3.63 -4.77 -27.01
C ALA A 1133 -4.80 -3.84 -27.44
N LYS A 1134 -4.60 -2.89 -28.38
CA LYS A 1134 -5.66 -2.03 -28.93
C LYS A 1134 -5.69 -1.99 -30.47
N GLN A 1135 -5.89 -3.17 -31.05
CA GLN A 1135 -6.72 -3.32 -32.26
C GLN A 1135 -7.66 -4.53 -32.15
N LYS A 1136 -8.70 -4.38 -31.32
CA LYS A 1136 -9.95 -5.13 -31.50
C LYS A 1136 -10.75 -4.44 -32.60
N ASP A 1137 -11.32 -5.19 -33.52
CA ASP A 1137 -12.03 -4.63 -34.68
C ASP A 1137 -13.23 -3.77 -34.26
N SER A 1138 -13.49 -2.70 -35.00
CA SER A 1138 -14.58 -1.75 -34.76
C SER A 1138 -15.94 -2.26 -35.25
N SER A 1139 -16.19 -3.56 -35.05
CA SER A 1139 -17.30 -4.30 -35.65
C SER A 1139 -17.93 -5.33 -34.71
N GLU A 1140 -18.27 -4.94 -33.47
CA GLU A 1140 -19.31 -5.65 -32.69
C GLU A 1140 -19.91 -4.74 -31.60
N SER A 1141 -20.91 -3.95 -32.02
CA SER A 1141 -21.88 -3.30 -31.13
C SER A 1141 -23.24 -3.27 -31.82
N SER A 1142 -24.14 -4.15 -31.39
CA SER A 1142 -25.54 -4.26 -31.85
C SER A 1142 -26.42 -4.73 -30.69
#